data_AF-A0A1G2Y2U9-F1
#
_entry.id   AF-A0A1G2Y2U9-F1
#
_cell.length_a   1.000
_cell.length_b   1.000
_cell.length_c   1.000
_cell.angle_alpha   90.00
_cell.angle_beta   90.00
_cell.angle_gamma   90.00
#
_symmetry.space_group_name_H-M   'P 1'
#
loop_
_entity.id
_entity.type
_entity.pdbx_description
1 polymer ?
#
loop_
_entity_poly.entity_id
_entity_poly.type
_entity_poly.pdbx_seq_one_letter_code
_entity_poly.pdbx_strand_id
1 'polypeptide(L)'
;MLTRRIILTLVTMICLAAVCFADPLAGVPKAIIDFDANVSQWWYEHPLNPESPVYNPDIASPEYTVQLTAGQSIGDAINSLPGSGGTIILGQGSYVGNFNIIGKNNIHIIAPDGATINVSASIVVAGCSESINYSTYNLCFKQRNAACMDCWQNKIENIYFKNITFDGGNIVTNVVGIKTSDGVMFDNCVFQNVHDPLTGHGGLVYGHAGCDSVWFRNCHFVGSQRWALYLDGGRGCGLIGCTVESNFVSGILWLCNEDFSLDENNDGVFTKEEKRNMMYSVVYNTHFKGGLETTISATGNDLLVRKNTVDTHVNNFCFFNPKTSLINANLIHYCYGLYVEENVTASVGNFVHFNTNLDSPSQWDNKSHLGRYVVRGNRVTGSYGNTILHTGIVDGPNIECGNCWNDPGCAINGGCADVLPDTESPEIPKNASALKISAVNVSLEWDPSQDNFGTIGYYVYRNGQPDPVADITDTSFTDTCLQFGTEYSYQIAAYDDAGNISNLTAPLFISTNAPGDLDDSGLVYTSDFVLFVLDWLKQGDCPDADFNYDMIVNFEDFALLVGEYWTGYDSTPPTVPANLTTALLGDVIVELNWTPSAHNFGIAYYEIFRDGEFIGTSETESYMDKDLELMPDTAYSYTVRAVSIFDIQSELSDVLNVTTQPLINLIVNNSFEEGLTNWGGYGQYAIDSTIGRTGGKSLKTTGVTGGYGEQNSGNFTYPLVPGRTYKASAWMRLENVAGNNGATARFVQLSPSVEIYFGNWKTGNTNGNWIEVVREFTVPENYTGGRFDVVWDHSSGTAWFDDVSLTAYIPPQIENLIRNPSFEEGLTYWSKGGSGVGQLDTTGLNAYEGANSYKTIGSGAGAYLQQGTGNFYQNLEPDTTYIISCWVKLDNISAPDNEGLRIRFVQLSPSVIVYSTGWQLGDTAGGWIEVTRSFKTAANYVSGRLDLQWEQTTGNAWFDMVTLKKAE
;
A
#
# COMPACT_ATOMS: atom_id res chain seq x y z
N MET A 1 21.80 15.66 -34.16
CA MET A 1 21.08 15.78 -35.44
C MET A 1 20.60 14.43 -36.01
N LEU A 2 21.31 13.32 -35.80
CA LEU A 2 20.84 11.99 -36.22
C LEU A 2 19.66 11.50 -35.35
N THR A 3 19.66 11.81 -34.05
CA THR A 3 18.53 11.62 -33.11
C THR A 3 17.27 12.37 -33.55
N ARG A 4 17.46 13.53 -34.20
CA ARG A 4 16.35 14.38 -34.70
C ARG A 4 15.70 13.84 -35.99
N ARG A 5 16.31 12.89 -36.72
CA ARG A 5 15.70 12.23 -37.89
C ARG A 5 14.98 10.92 -37.54
N ILE A 6 15.43 10.22 -36.51
CA ILE A 6 14.74 9.03 -35.98
C ILE A 6 13.48 9.46 -35.23
N ILE A 7 13.57 10.53 -34.43
CA ILE A 7 12.41 11.12 -33.76
C ILE A 7 11.43 11.72 -34.78
N LEU A 8 11.87 12.40 -35.85
CA LEU A 8 10.93 12.90 -36.86
C LEU A 8 10.21 11.76 -37.59
N THR A 9 10.86 10.63 -37.86
CA THR A 9 10.22 9.50 -38.57
C THR A 9 9.24 8.74 -37.68
N LEU A 10 9.53 8.61 -36.37
CA LEU A 10 8.57 8.11 -35.38
C LEU A 10 7.40 9.08 -35.17
N VAL A 11 7.68 10.38 -35.09
CA VAL A 11 6.65 11.43 -34.95
C VAL A 11 5.79 11.55 -36.21
N THR A 12 6.28 11.28 -37.42
CA THR A 12 5.42 11.25 -38.62
C THR A 12 4.57 9.97 -38.71
N MET A 13 5.00 8.86 -38.09
CA MET A 13 4.17 7.66 -37.95
C MET A 13 3.12 7.80 -36.85
N ILE A 14 3.42 8.54 -35.77
CA ILE A 14 2.50 8.83 -34.67
C ILE A 14 1.51 9.94 -35.06
N CYS A 15 1.92 10.96 -35.84
CA CYS A 15 1.01 12.02 -36.31
C CYS A 15 0.02 11.57 -37.40
N LEU A 16 0.17 10.39 -38.00
CA LEU A 16 -0.89 9.81 -38.83
C LEU A 16 -1.96 9.07 -38.00
N ALA A 17 -1.73 8.85 -36.70
CA ALA A 17 -2.70 8.21 -35.81
C ALA A 17 -3.57 9.20 -35.01
N ALA A 18 -3.19 10.49 -34.95
CA ALA A 18 -3.87 11.50 -34.13
C ALA A 18 -4.78 12.48 -34.90
N VAL A 19 -5.37 12.03 -36.02
CA VAL A 19 -6.57 12.67 -36.59
C VAL A 19 -7.70 11.66 -36.56
N CYS A 20 -8.24 11.40 -35.35
CA CYS A 20 -9.56 10.84 -35.07
C CYS A 20 -9.80 10.96 -33.55
N PHE A 21 -10.21 12.14 -33.07
CA PHE A 21 -10.89 12.22 -31.77
C PHE A 21 -12.35 11.84 -31.98
N ALA A 22 -12.78 10.72 -31.37
CA ALA A 22 -14.17 10.34 -31.17
C ALA A 22 -14.45 10.30 -29.65
N ASP A 23 -15.67 10.71 -29.27
CA ASP A 23 -16.25 10.88 -27.92
C ASP A 23 -15.90 9.80 -26.86
N PRO A 24 -15.87 10.14 -25.55
CA PRO A 24 -15.61 9.21 -24.44
C PRO A 24 -16.84 8.38 -24.03
N LEU A 25 -17.49 7.70 -24.99
CA LEU A 25 -18.54 6.68 -24.76
C LEU A 25 -18.34 5.45 -25.67
N ALA A 26 -17.11 4.95 -25.78
CA ALA A 26 -16.76 3.91 -26.75
C ALA A 26 -17.05 2.49 -26.21
N GLY A 27 -18.29 2.00 -26.35
CA GLY A 27 -18.60 0.56 -26.26
C GLY A 27 -19.49 0.11 -25.11
N VAL A 28 -19.36 -1.16 -24.72
CA VAL A 28 -20.10 -1.79 -23.60
C VAL A 28 -19.71 -1.12 -22.28
N PRO A 29 -20.67 -0.63 -21.46
CA PRO A 29 -20.37 -0.01 -20.18
C PRO A 29 -19.65 -0.97 -19.24
N LYS A 30 -18.56 -0.50 -18.64
CA LYS A 30 -17.88 -1.21 -17.55
C LYS A 30 -18.57 -0.90 -16.24
N ALA A 31 -18.78 -1.95 -15.44
CA ALA A 31 -19.24 -1.85 -14.07
C ALA A 31 -18.03 -1.52 -13.18
N ILE A 32 -17.81 -0.24 -12.87
CA ILE A 32 -16.89 0.12 -11.79
C ILE A 32 -17.53 -0.36 -10.49
N ILE A 33 -16.81 -1.20 -9.77
CA ILE A 33 -17.24 -1.77 -8.50
C ILE A 33 -16.70 -0.88 -7.40
N ASP A 34 -17.61 -0.19 -6.74
CA ASP A 34 -17.35 0.54 -5.51
C ASP A 34 -17.58 -0.41 -4.35
N PHE A 35 -16.55 -0.89 -3.66
CA PHE A 35 -16.74 -1.89 -2.60
C PHE A 35 -17.38 -1.34 -1.31
N ASP A 36 -17.71 -0.05 -1.27
CA ASP A 36 -18.30 0.64 -0.13
C ASP A 36 -19.75 1.08 -0.39
N ALA A 37 -20.19 1.15 -1.65
CA ALA A 37 -21.59 1.35 -2.00
C ALA A 37 -22.42 0.04 -1.88
N ASN A 38 -23.75 0.15 -1.85
CA ASN A 38 -24.64 -1.01 -1.94
C ASN A 38 -25.19 -1.19 -3.36
N VAL A 39 -25.56 -2.42 -3.73
CA VAL A 39 -26.08 -2.72 -5.08
C VAL A 39 -27.30 -1.89 -5.50
N SER A 40 -28.15 -1.47 -4.57
CA SER A 40 -29.34 -0.68 -4.91
C SER A 40 -28.97 0.72 -5.37
N GLN A 41 -28.03 1.37 -4.67
CA GLN A 41 -27.50 2.69 -5.05
C GLN A 41 -26.67 2.59 -6.33
N TRP A 42 -25.74 1.65 -6.38
CA TRP A 42 -24.92 1.41 -7.57
C TRP A 42 -25.79 1.14 -8.81
N TRP A 43 -26.85 0.33 -8.67
CA TRP A 43 -27.79 0.06 -9.76
C TRP A 43 -28.57 1.31 -10.15
N TYR A 44 -28.99 2.14 -9.18
CA TYR A 44 -29.67 3.41 -9.46
C TYR A 44 -28.81 4.35 -10.32
N GLU A 45 -27.49 4.30 -10.17
CA GLU A 45 -26.54 5.11 -10.93
C GLU A 45 -26.02 4.43 -12.21
N HIS A 46 -26.41 3.17 -12.46
CA HIS A 46 -25.87 2.41 -13.59
C HIS A 46 -26.51 2.81 -14.94
N PRO A 47 -25.73 3.03 -16.02
CA PRO A 47 -26.25 3.51 -17.31
C PRO A 47 -27.18 2.52 -18.01
N LEU A 48 -27.13 1.23 -17.65
CA LEU A 48 -28.05 0.21 -18.19
C LEU A 48 -29.39 0.14 -17.44
N ASN A 49 -29.53 0.80 -16.28
CA ASN A 49 -30.76 0.79 -15.50
C ASN A 49 -31.79 1.77 -16.09
N PRO A 50 -32.97 1.30 -16.55
CA PRO A 50 -34.01 2.18 -17.11
C PRO A 50 -34.57 3.23 -16.13
N GLU A 51 -34.36 3.06 -14.82
CA GLU A 51 -34.77 4.01 -13.78
C GLU A 51 -33.68 5.01 -13.40
N SER A 52 -32.48 4.88 -13.94
CA SER A 52 -31.33 5.71 -13.59
C SER A 52 -31.43 7.12 -14.18
N PRO A 53 -31.00 8.17 -13.45
CA PRO A 53 -30.85 9.52 -14.02
C PRO A 53 -29.81 9.58 -15.14
N VAL A 54 -28.88 8.62 -15.22
CA VAL A 54 -27.84 8.53 -16.25
C VAL A 54 -28.10 7.39 -17.24
N TYR A 55 -29.35 6.90 -17.31
CA TYR A 55 -29.73 5.84 -18.23
C TYR A 55 -29.35 6.16 -19.68
N ASN A 56 -28.49 5.32 -20.25
CA ASN A 56 -28.11 5.34 -21.65
C ASN A 56 -28.07 3.91 -22.18
N PRO A 57 -29.11 3.45 -22.90
CA PRO A 57 -29.15 2.10 -23.43
C PRO A 57 -28.32 1.91 -24.69
N ASP A 58 -27.84 2.99 -25.32
CA ASP A 58 -27.17 2.93 -26.60
C ASP A 58 -25.71 2.49 -26.44
N ILE A 59 -25.34 1.44 -27.16
CA ILE A 59 -23.98 0.90 -27.20
C ILE A 59 -23.35 1.36 -28.50
N ALA A 60 -22.37 2.26 -28.41
CA ALA A 60 -21.63 2.74 -29.58
C ALA A 60 -20.76 1.61 -30.13
N SER A 61 -20.93 1.31 -31.42
CA SER A 61 -20.15 0.27 -32.10
C SER A 61 -18.87 0.82 -32.74
N PRO A 62 -17.77 0.05 -32.75
CA PRO A 62 -16.54 0.44 -33.45
C PRO A 62 -16.76 0.76 -34.94
N GLU A 63 -16.07 1.78 -35.45
CA GLU A 63 -16.26 2.30 -36.80
C GLU A 63 -15.89 1.30 -37.92
N TYR A 64 -14.89 0.45 -37.71
CA TYR A 64 -14.47 -0.52 -38.72
C TYR A 64 -15.53 -1.61 -38.88
N THR A 65 -16.22 -1.65 -40.02
CA THR A 65 -17.30 -2.62 -40.25
C THR A 65 -16.96 -3.71 -41.26
N VAL A 66 -17.35 -4.96 -40.99
CA VAL A 66 -17.34 -6.08 -41.93
C VAL A 66 -18.76 -6.57 -42.15
N GLN A 67 -19.23 -6.54 -43.39
CA GLN A 67 -20.55 -7.06 -43.75
C GLN A 67 -20.45 -8.54 -44.13
N LEU A 68 -21.27 -9.38 -43.51
CA LEU A 68 -21.39 -10.80 -43.83
C LEU A 68 -22.77 -11.12 -44.40
N THR A 69 -22.78 -12.02 -45.37
CA THR A 69 -23.96 -12.67 -45.93
C THR A 69 -24.03 -14.12 -45.43
N ALA A 70 -25.24 -14.66 -45.37
CA ALA A 70 -25.49 -16.00 -44.85
C ALA A 70 -24.57 -17.07 -45.49
N GLY A 71 -24.04 -17.97 -44.66
CA GLY A 71 -23.10 -19.02 -45.06
C GLY A 71 -21.62 -18.61 -45.07
N GLN A 72 -21.28 -17.33 -44.92
CA GLN A 72 -19.89 -16.90 -44.72
C GLN A 72 -19.42 -17.16 -43.27
N SER A 73 -18.10 -17.32 -43.10
CA SER A 73 -17.48 -17.64 -41.82
C SER A 73 -17.36 -16.40 -40.92
N ILE A 74 -18.00 -16.44 -39.76
CA ILE A 74 -17.87 -15.40 -38.72
C ILE A 74 -16.44 -15.40 -38.16
N GLY A 75 -15.82 -16.57 -37.98
CA GLY A 75 -14.45 -16.69 -37.52
C GLY A 75 -13.44 -16.02 -38.45
N ASP A 76 -13.61 -16.18 -39.77
CA ASP A 76 -12.75 -15.52 -40.75
C ASP A 76 -12.92 -13.99 -40.71
N ALA A 77 -14.15 -13.52 -40.50
CA ALA A 77 -14.42 -12.10 -40.31
C ALA A 77 -13.73 -11.56 -39.04
N ILE A 78 -13.82 -12.25 -37.90
CA ILE A 78 -13.10 -11.88 -36.66
C ILE A 78 -11.59 -11.85 -36.89
N ASN A 79 -11.06 -12.81 -37.64
CA ASN A 79 -9.64 -12.87 -37.97
C ASN A 79 -9.21 -11.74 -38.93
N SER A 80 -10.12 -11.22 -39.75
CA SER A 80 -9.88 -10.11 -40.68
C SER A 80 -9.94 -8.72 -40.04
N LEU A 81 -10.44 -8.60 -38.81
CA LEU A 81 -10.51 -7.32 -38.10
C LEU A 81 -9.10 -6.80 -37.74
N PRO A 82 -8.88 -5.48 -37.78
CA PRO A 82 -7.63 -4.86 -37.34
C PRO A 82 -7.42 -5.06 -35.83
N GLY A 83 -6.20 -4.79 -35.34
CA GLY A 83 -5.87 -4.90 -33.91
C GLY A 83 -6.74 -4.01 -33.00
N SER A 84 -7.32 -2.92 -33.54
CA SER A 84 -8.25 -2.04 -32.85
C SER A 84 -9.67 -2.62 -32.66
N GLY A 85 -9.96 -3.79 -33.25
CA GLY A 85 -11.29 -4.39 -33.26
C GLY A 85 -12.19 -3.87 -34.39
N GLY A 86 -13.48 -4.16 -34.29
CA GLY A 86 -14.45 -3.79 -35.32
C GLY A 86 -15.84 -4.41 -35.12
N THR A 87 -16.76 -3.97 -35.97
CA THR A 87 -18.16 -4.40 -36.00
C THR A 87 -18.42 -5.34 -37.16
N ILE A 88 -18.80 -6.57 -36.86
CA ILE A 88 -19.29 -7.55 -37.82
C ILE A 88 -20.81 -7.42 -37.92
N ILE A 89 -21.29 -7.10 -39.11
CA ILE A 89 -22.71 -6.92 -39.41
C ILE A 89 -23.21 -8.14 -40.17
N LEU A 90 -24.09 -8.91 -39.55
CA LEU A 90 -24.69 -10.09 -40.14
C LEU A 90 -25.97 -9.71 -40.88
N GLY A 91 -26.02 -9.99 -42.19
CA GLY A 91 -27.27 -9.97 -42.93
C GLY A 91 -28.20 -11.10 -42.48
N GLN A 92 -29.50 -10.97 -42.77
CA GLN A 92 -30.50 -11.98 -42.41
C GLN A 92 -30.14 -13.38 -42.95
N GLY A 93 -30.25 -14.39 -42.10
CA GLY A 93 -30.08 -15.80 -42.49
C GLY A 93 -29.32 -16.62 -41.46
N SER A 94 -28.86 -17.80 -41.89
CA SER A 94 -28.17 -18.76 -41.03
C SER A 94 -26.65 -18.80 -41.28
N TYR A 95 -25.89 -18.86 -40.20
CA TYR A 95 -24.43 -18.89 -40.18
C TYR A 95 -23.93 -20.13 -39.44
N VAL A 96 -22.71 -20.57 -39.74
CA VAL A 96 -22.05 -21.69 -39.03
C VAL A 96 -21.28 -21.13 -37.83
N GLY A 97 -21.58 -21.63 -36.63
CA GLY A 97 -21.16 -21.08 -35.34
C GLY A 97 -19.91 -21.70 -34.71
N ASN A 98 -18.86 -22.00 -35.47
CA ASN A 98 -17.59 -22.50 -34.92
C ASN A 98 -16.52 -21.39 -34.85
N PHE A 99 -16.75 -20.38 -34.02
CA PHE A 99 -15.80 -19.29 -33.83
C PHE A 99 -15.59 -18.98 -32.35
N ASN A 100 -14.42 -18.43 -32.04
CA ASN A 100 -14.07 -17.95 -30.71
C ASN A 100 -13.54 -16.51 -30.81
N ILE A 101 -13.70 -15.75 -29.73
CA ILE A 101 -13.08 -14.45 -29.54
C ILE A 101 -12.07 -14.63 -28.42
N ILE A 102 -10.79 -14.79 -28.78
CA ILE A 102 -9.70 -15.06 -27.83
C ILE A 102 -8.67 -13.94 -27.92
N GLY A 103 -8.43 -13.23 -26.82
CA GLY A 103 -7.41 -12.16 -26.74
C GLY A 103 -7.66 -10.99 -27.68
N LYS A 104 -8.93 -10.70 -28.01
CA LYS A 104 -9.32 -9.62 -28.91
C LYS A 104 -10.36 -8.73 -28.25
N ASN A 105 -10.07 -7.43 -28.19
CA ASN A 105 -10.95 -6.39 -27.66
C ASN A 105 -11.82 -5.76 -28.76
N ASN A 106 -12.84 -5.00 -28.35
CA ASN A 106 -13.64 -4.15 -29.23
C ASN A 106 -14.30 -4.92 -30.38
N ILE A 107 -14.92 -6.07 -30.09
CA ILE A 107 -15.56 -6.93 -31.11
C ILE A 107 -17.07 -6.87 -30.96
N HIS A 108 -17.73 -6.24 -31.93
CA HIS A 108 -19.19 -6.17 -31.97
C HIS A 108 -19.71 -7.09 -33.08
N ILE A 109 -20.68 -7.95 -32.78
CA ILE A 109 -21.36 -8.79 -33.76
C ILE A 109 -22.85 -8.46 -33.70
N ILE A 110 -23.34 -7.77 -34.73
CA ILE A 110 -24.71 -7.24 -34.76
C ILE A 110 -25.47 -7.76 -35.96
N ALA A 111 -26.75 -8.09 -35.77
CA ALA A 111 -27.63 -8.54 -36.85
C ALA A 111 -28.87 -7.61 -36.92
N PRO A 112 -28.80 -6.47 -37.62
CA PRO A 112 -29.88 -5.47 -37.63
C PRO A 112 -31.26 -6.06 -37.96
N ASP A 113 -31.32 -6.98 -38.93
CA ASP A 113 -32.53 -7.66 -39.40
C ASP A 113 -32.72 -9.07 -38.79
N GLY A 114 -31.91 -9.42 -37.77
CA GLY A 114 -31.89 -10.73 -37.13
C GLY A 114 -31.07 -11.77 -37.90
N ALA A 115 -30.30 -12.59 -37.18
CA ALA A 115 -29.53 -13.70 -37.76
C ALA A 115 -29.55 -14.92 -36.84
N THR A 116 -29.43 -16.11 -37.42
CA THR A 116 -29.28 -17.36 -36.67
C THR A 116 -27.87 -17.90 -36.82
N ILE A 117 -27.18 -18.12 -35.70
CA ILE A 117 -25.90 -18.81 -35.65
C ILE A 117 -26.17 -20.25 -35.23
N ASN A 118 -25.93 -21.20 -36.14
CA ASN A 118 -26.02 -22.63 -35.88
C ASN A 118 -24.72 -23.09 -35.21
N VAL A 119 -24.75 -23.22 -33.89
CA VAL A 119 -23.61 -23.55 -33.04
C VAL A 119 -23.40 -25.07 -33.04
N SER A 120 -22.30 -25.51 -33.66
CA SER A 120 -21.91 -26.94 -33.68
C SER A 120 -20.80 -27.28 -32.67
N ALA A 121 -20.17 -26.26 -32.09
CA ALA A 121 -19.30 -26.34 -30.92
C ALA A 121 -19.44 -25.04 -30.12
N SER A 122 -19.27 -25.08 -28.80
CA SER A 122 -19.40 -23.91 -27.93
C SER A 122 -18.56 -22.73 -28.42
N ILE A 123 -19.18 -21.54 -28.53
CA ILE A 123 -18.50 -20.29 -28.83
C ILE A 123 -17.81 -19.82 -27.55
N VAL A 124 -16.51 -19.54 -27.61
CA VAL A 124 -15.75 -19.09 -26.44
C VAL A 124 -15.35 -17.63 -26.60
N VAL A 125 -15.70 -16.81 -25.61
CA VAL A 125 -15.20 -15.45 -25.39
C VAL A 125 -14.23 -15.52 -24.23
N ALA A 126 -12.94 -15.34 -24.49
CA ALA A 126 -11.92 -15.49 -23.45
C ALA A 126 -10.73 -14.54 -23.61
N GLY A 127 -10.15 -14.12 -22.48
CA GLY A 127 -8.92 -13.34 -22.46
C GLY A 127 -7.77 -14.00 -23.21
N CYS A 128 -7.62 -15.32 -23.07
CA CYS A 128 -6.53 -16.11 -23.65
C CYS A 128 -6.91 -17.59 -23.80
N SER A 129 -6.08 -18.36 -24.49
CA SER A 129 -6.26 -19.81 -24.67
C SER A 129 -6.20 -20.62 -23.37
N GLU A 130 -5.37 -20.19 -22.43
CA GLU A 130 -5.07 -20.85 -21.16
C GLU A 130 -6.28 -20.83 -20.22
N SER A 131 -7.08 -19.76 -20.30
CA SER A 131 -8.33 -19.58 -19.54
C SER A 131 -9.48 -20.47 -20.04
N ILE A 132 -9.36 -21.10 -21.20
CA ILE A 132 -10.44 -21.88 -21.83
C ILE A 132 -10.80 -23.12 -21.00
N ASN A 133 -9.89 -23.70 -20.22
CA ASN A 133 -10.16 -24.94 -19.49
C ASN A 133 -10.15 -24.73 -17.97
N TYR A 134 -11.26 -25.08 -17.31
CA TYR A 134 -11.45 -25.00 -15.85
C TYR A 134 -10.37 -25.75 -15.04
N SER A 135 -9.89 -26.92 -15.53
CA SER A 135 -8.86 -27.69 -14.83
C SER A 135 -7.45 -27.12 -15.00
N THR A 136 -7.18 -26.49 -16.15
CA THR A 136 -5.93 -25.75 -16.40
C THR A 136 -5.93 -24.43 -15.64
N TYR A 137 -7.09 -23.80 -15.51
CA TYR A 137 -7.30 -22.59 -14.72
C TYR A 137 -6.95 -22.80 -13.24
N ASN A 138 -7.33 -23.94 -12.66
CA ASN A 138 -6.90 -24.34 -11.31
C ASN A 138 -5.36 -24.44 -11.14
N LEU A 139 -4.58 -24.64 -12.21
CA LEU A 139 -3.12 -24.62 -12.17
C LEU A 139 -2.57 -23.18 -12.12
N CYS A 140 -3.31 -22.18 -12.63
CA CYS A 140 -2.93 -20.78 -12.54
C CYS A 140 -2.90 -20.31 -11.10
N PHE A 141 -3.92 -20.65 -10.31
CA PHE A 141 -4.05 -20.21 -8.92
C PHE A 141 -3.26 -21.09 -7.95
N LYS A 142 -3.11 -22.39 -8.23
CA LYS A 142 -2.32 -23.31 -7.37
C LYS A 142 -0.83 -23.37 -7.69
N GLN A 143 -0.44 -23.08 -8.94
CA GLN A 143 0.95 -23.18 -9.42
C GLN A 143 1.50 -21.83 -9.94
N ARG A 144 0.72 -20.75 -9.86
CA ARG A 144 1.08 -19.40 -10.29
C ARG A 144 1.61 -19.36 -11.73
N ASN A 145 0.91 -20.02 -12.65
CA ASN A 145 1.32 -20.07 -14.06
C ASN A 145 1.27 -18.66 -14.68
N ALA A 146 2.43 -18.15 -15.12
CA ALA A 146 2.59 -16.78 -15.60
C ALA A 146 1.65 -16.40 -16.77
N ALA A 147 1.48 -17.26 -17.78
CA ALA A 147 0.65 -16.95 -18.95
C ALA A 147 -0.84 -16.80 -18.61
N CYS A 148 -1.29 -17.51 -17.57
CA CYS A 148 -2.65 -17.44 -17.10
C CYS A 148 -2.88 -16.30 -16.09
N MET A 149 -1.87 -15.98 -15.27
CA MET A 149 -1.87 -14.78 -14.42
C MET A 149 -1.88 -13.50 -15.27
N ASP A 150 -1.08 -13.47 -16.34
CA ASP A 150 -1.06 -12.39 -17.32
C ASP A 150 -2.44 -12.21 -17.97
N CYS A 151 -3.08 -13.32 -18.35
CA CYS A 151 -4.45 -13.31 -18.88
C CYS A 151 -5.48 -12.80 -17.85
N TRP A 152 -5.35 -13.20 -16.58
CA TRP A 152 -6.21 -12.71 -15.48
C TRP A 152 -6.11 -11.20 -15.29
N GLN A 153 -4.89 -10.65 -15.39
CA GLN A 153 -4.61 -9.22 -15.28
C GLN A 153 -5.04 -8.46 -16.54
N ASN A 154 -4.92 -9.08 -17.71
CA ASN A 154 -5.23 -8.50 -19.02
C ASN A 154 -6.53 -9.06 -19.62
N LYS A 155 -7.66 -8.75 -18.98
CA LYS A 155 -9.00 -9.19 -19.44
C LYS A 155 -9.34 -8.56 -20.79
N ILE A 156 -10.02 -9.33 -21.63
CA ILE A 156 -10.60 -8.76 -22.86
C ILE A 156 -11.83 -7.93 -22.56
N GLU A 157 -12.09 -6.92 -23.39
CA GLU A 157 -13.15 -5.95 -23.14
C GLU A 157 -13.94 -5.57 -24.39
N ASN A 158 -15.10 -4.95 -24.14
CA ASN A 158 -15.98 -4.36 -25.14
C ASN A 158 -16.44 -5.36 -26.23
N ILE A 159 -17.08 -6.42 -25.77
CA ILE A 159 -17.63 -7.49 -26.63
C ILE A 159 -19.15 -7.39 -26.65
N TYR A 160 -19.74 -7.18 -27.82
CA TYR A 160 -21.18 -6.92 -27.94
C TYR A 160 -21.87 -7.80 -28.98
N PHE A 161 -22.96 -8.44 -28.59
CA PHE A 161 -23.82 -9.24 -29.47
C PHE A 161 -25.21 -8.63 -29.51
N LYS A 162 -25.75 -8.36 -30.70
CA LYS A 162 -27.09 -7.75 -30.85
C LYS A 162 -27.97 -8.47 -31.86
N ASN A 163 -29.22 -8.77 -31.49
CA ASN A 163 -30.27 -9.32 -32.36
C ASN A 163 -29.93 -10.70 -32.96
N ILE A 164 -29.25 -11.56 -32.21
CA ILE A 164 -28.78 -12.86 -32.71
C ILE A 164 -29.52 -14.01 -32.03
N THR A 165 -29.98 -14.97 -32.82
CA THR A 165 -30.39 -16.29 -32.31
C THR A 165 -29.21 -17.24 -32.37
N PHE A 166 -28.79 -17.76 -31.23
CA PHE A 166 -27.84 -18.84 -31.15
C PHE A 166 -28.58 -20.18 -30.98
N ASP A 167 -28.39 -21.07 -31.96
CA ASP A 167 -29.08 -22.36 -32.03
C ASP A 167 -28.06 -23.50 -31.93
N GLY A 168 -28.11 -24.29 -30.86
CA GLY A 168 -27.18 -25.40 -30.62
C GLY A 168 -27.46 -26.68 -31.40
N GLY A 169 -28.53 -26.73 -32.21
CA GLY A 169 -28.92 -27.89 -33.02
C GLY A 169 -29.18 -29.19 -32.24
N ASN A 170 -29.34 -29.13 -30.93
CA ASN A 170 -29.38 -30.26 -29.97
C ASN A 170 -28.11 -31.12 -29.99
N ILE A 171 -26.96 -30.53 -30.33
CA ILE A 171 -25.67 -31.23 -30.44
C ILE A 171 -24.69 -30.74 -29.37
N VAL A 172 -24.70 -29.45 -29.06
CA VAL A 172 -23.79 -28.84 -28.08
C VAL A 172 -24.41 -28.79 -26.69
N THR A 173 -23.57 -28.89 -25.66
CA THR A 173 -24.00 -28.86 -24.25
C THR A 173 -24.21 -27.45 -23.71
N ASN A 174 -23.57 -26.46 -24.32
CA ASN A 174 -23.71 -25.04 -24.03
C ASN A 174 -23.40 -24.25 -25.31
N VAL A 175 -23.95 -23.04 -25.40
CA VAL A 175 -23.86 -22.20 -26.60
C VAL A 175 -22.66 -21.27 -26.52
N VAL A 176 -22.53 -20.54 -25.41
CA VAL A 176 -21.48 -19.53 -25.20
C VAL A 176 -20.80 -19.73 -23.85
N GLY A 177 -19.47 -19.74 -23.86
CA GLY A 177 -18.62 -19.70 -22.68
C GLY A 177 -17.89 -18.36 -22.56
N ILE A 178 -17.97 -17.71 -21.41
CA ILE A 178 -17.36 -16.41 -21.13
C ILE A 178 -16.31 -16.59 -20.03
N LYS A 179 -15.09 -16.07 -20.22
CA LYS A 179 -13.96 -16.27 -19.30
C LYS A 179 -13.04 -15.07 -19.34
N THR A 180 -12.52 -14.62 -18.20
CA THR A 180 -11.46 -13.60 -18.15
C THR A 180 -11.73 -12.41 -19.08
N SER A 181 -12.86 -11.74 -18.86
CA SER A 181 -13.40 -10.67 -19.70
C SER A 181 -14.07 -9.61 -18.84
N ASP A 182 -13.91 -8.34 -19.18
CA ASP A 182 -14.56 -7.20 -18.55
C ASP A 182 -15.35 -6.40 -19.62
N GLY A 183 -16.66 -6.57 -19.64
CA GLY A 183 -17.55 -5.87 -20.58
C GLY A 183 -17.98 -6.76 -21.75
N VAL A 184 -18.84 -7.73 -21.45
CA VAL A 184 -19.49 -8.59 -22.45
C VAL A 184 -21.00 -8.39 -22.38
N MET A 185 -21.62 -7.99 -23.48
CA MET A 185 -23.06 -7.71 -23.50
C MET A 185 -23.78 -8.46 -24.63
N PHE A 186 -24.89 -9.09 -24.27
CA PHE A 186 -25.88 -9.65 -25.19
C PHE A 186 -27.14 -8.82 -25.14
N ASP A 187 -27.61 -8.35 -26.28
CA ASP A 187 -28.77 -7.47 -26.37
C ASP A 187 -29.76 -7.99 -27.41
N ASN A 188 -30.97 -8.32 -26.97
CA ASN A 188 -32.03 -8.90 -27.78
C ASN A 188 -31.58 -10.20 -28.50
N CYS A 189 -30.85 -11.06 -27.77
CA CYS A 189 -30.39 -12.36 -28.28
C CYS A 189 -31.27 -13.51 -27.79
N VAL A 190 -31.39 -14.57 -28.60
CA VAL A 190 -32.11 -15.80 -28.26
C VAL A 190 -31.12 -16.95 -28.15
N PHE A 191 -31.23 -17.78 -27.12
CA PHE A 191 -30.39 -18.98 -26.94
C PHE A 191 -31.31 -20.21 -26.94
N GLN A 192 -31.06 -21.18 -27.82
CA GLN A 192 -31.96 -22.33 -27.97
C GLN A 192 -31.31 -23.65 -28.42
N ASN A 193 -32.09 -24.74 -28.34
CA ASN A 193 -31.80 -26.06 -28.94
C ASN A 193 -30.42 -26.62 -28.57
N VAL A 194 -30.18 -26.90 -27.29
CA VAL A 194 -28.92 -27.49 -26.82
C VAL A 194 -29.16 -28.85 -26.15
N HIS A 195 -28.17 -29.72 -26.21
CA HIS A 195 -28.18 -31.06 -25.64
C HIS A 195 -27.87 -31.01 -24.14
N ASP A 196 -28.81 -31.43 -23.28
CA ASP A 196 -28.57 -31.52 -21.85
C ASP A 196 -28.19 -32.94 -21.41
N PRO A 197 -26.93 -33.20 -20.98
CA PRO A 197 -26.55 -34.48 -20.39
C PRO A 197 -26.95 -34.61 -18.91
N LEU A 198 -27.54 -33.58 -18.28
CA LEU A 198 -27.87 -33.48 -16.84
C LEU A 198 -26.71 -33.85 -15.89
N THR A 199 -25.46 -33.69 -16.34
CA THR A 199 -24.27 -33.95 -15.52
C THR A 199 -23.40 -32.69 -15.42
N GLY A 200 -23.05 -32.28 -14.20
CA GLY A 200 -22.18 -31.13 -13.91
C GLY A 200 -22.87 -29.76 -13.75
N HIS A 201 -22.06 -28.68 -13.78
CA HIS A 201 -22.51 -27.28 -13.83
C HIS A 201 -22.55 -26.82 -15.29
N GLY A 202 -23.73 -26.52 -15.83
CA GLY A 202 -23.86 -26.11 -17.23
C GLY A 202 -25.18 -25.41 -17.54
N GLY A 203 -25.14 -24.39 -18.40
CA GLY A 203 -26.31 -23.67 -18.89
C GLY A 203 -26.19 -23.28 -20.36
N LEU A 204 -27.19 -22.60 -20.91
CA LEU A 204 -27.15 -22.12 -22.30
C LEU A 204 -25.94 -21.21 -22.52
N VAL A 205 -25.75 -20.28 -21.59
CA VAL A 205 -24.55 -19.48 -21.47
C VAL A 205 -23.92 -19.80 -20.12
N TYR A 206 -22.60 -19.97 -20.13
CA TYR A 206 -21.84 -20.17 -18.91
C TYR A 206 -20.66 -19.22 -18.81
N GLY A 207 -20.35 -18.80 -17.60
CA GLY A 207 -19.20 -17.97 -17.27
C GLY A 207 -18.38 -18.59 -16.16
N HIS A 208 -17.06 -18.45 -16.24
CA HIS A 208 -16.15 -18.81 -15.15
C HIS A 208 -15.43 -17.57 -14.63
N ALA A 209 -14.45 -17.77 -13.77
CA ALA A 209 -13.63 -16.73 -13.17
C ALA A 209 -13.23 -15.58 -14.12
N GLY A 210 -13.22 -14.37 -13.55
CA GLY A 210 -12.78 -13.17 -14.25
C GLY A 210 -13.82 -12.64 -15.23
N CYS A 211 -15.08 -13.07 -15.10
CA CYS A 211 -16.22 -12.46 -15.79
C CYS A 211 -16.67 -11.21 -15.04
N ASP A 212 -16.26 -10.05 -15.52
CA ASP A 212 -16.67 -8.75 -15.01
C ASP A 212 -17.56 -8.06 -16.04
N SER A 213 -18.54 -7.28 -15.59
CA SER A 213 -19.43 -6.50 -16.45
C SER A 213 -20.13 -7.34 -17.55
N VAL A 214 -20.68 -8.51 -17.19
CA VAL A 214 -21.39 -9.39 -18.14
C VAL A 214 -22.89 -9.15 -18.09
N TRP A 215 -23.48 -8.68 -19.19
CA TRP A 215 -24.87 -8.22 -19.25
C TRP A 215 -25.69 -8.94 -20.30
N PHE A 216 -26.93 -9.27 -19.93
CA PHE A 216 -27.95 -9.76 -20.84
C PHE A 216 -29.14 -8.82 -20.79
N ARG A 217 -29.49 -8.21 -21.92
CA ARG A 217 -30.61 -7.29 -22.04
C ARG A 217 -31.60 -7.80 -23.07
N ASN A 218 -32.88 -7.88 -22.70
CA ASN A 218 -33.96 -8.35 -23.57
C ASN A 218 -33.70 -9.71 -24.22
N CYS A 219 -32.90 -10.58 -23.58
CA CYS A 219 -32.56 -11.90 -24.11
C CYS A 219 -33.65 -12.94 -23.80
N HIS A 220 -33.75 -13.97 -24.64
CA HIS A 220 -34.69 -15.08 -24.46
C HIS A 220 -33.95 -16.41 -24.40
N PHE A 221 -34.10 -17.11 -23.28
CA PHE A 221 -33.49 -18.41 -23.02
C PHE A 221 -34.53 -19.52 -23.20
N VAL A 222 -34.32 -20.38 -24.20
CA VAL A 222 -35.24 -21.47 -24.59
C VAL A 222 -34.51 -22.80 -24.49
N GLY A 223 -34.81 -23.61 -23.50
CA GLY A 223 -34.08 -24.86 -23.33
C GLY A 223 -34.68 -25.76 -22.26
N SER A 224 -34.05 -26.92 -22.08
CA SER A 224 -34.43 -27.89 -21.05
C SER A 224 -33.24 -28.30 -20.19
N GLN A 225 -32.26 -27.40 -20.09
CA GLN A 225 -31.05 -27.61 -19.32
C GLN A 225 -31.34 -27.58 -17.82
N ARG A 226 -30.35 -27.96 -17.02
CA ARG A 226 -30.41 -27.68 -15.60
C ARG A 226 -30.52 -26.17 -15.29
N TRP A 227 -29.80 -25.31 -16.01
CA TRP A 227 -29.87 -23.85 -15.87
C TRP A 227 -29.94 -23.14 -17.22
N ALA A 228 -30.62 -21.99 -17.29
CA ALA A 228 -30.59 -21.10 -18.44
C ALA A 228 -29.27 -20.34 -18.52
N LEU A 229 -28.85 -19.76 -17.39
CA LEU A 229 -27.58 -19.04 -17.24
C LEU A 229 -26.84 -19.55 -16.01
N TYR A 230 -25.54 -19.76 -16.15
CA TYR A 230 -24.63 -20.11 -15.06
C TYR A 230 -23.42 -19.19 -15.08
N LEU A 231 -23.19 -18.38 -14.05
CA LEU A 231 -21.96 -17.58 -13.91
C LEU A 231 -21.27 -17.92 -12.59
N ASP A 232 -19.95 -18.13 -12.66
CA ASP A 232 -19.11 -18.49 -11.53
C ASP A 232 -18.09 -17.38 -11.18
N GLY A 233 -18.22 -16.74 -10.01
CA GLY A 233 -17.29 -15.69 -9.57
C GLY A 233 -17.37 -14.38 -10.36
N GLY A 234 -18.56 -14.00 -10.82
CA GLY A 234 -18.79 -12.80 -11.63
C GLY A 234 -18.88 -11.51 -10.80
N ARG A 235 -18.68 -10.35 -11.42
CA ARG A 235 -18.69 -9.04 -10.74
C ARG A 235 -19.33 -7.99 -11.64
N GLY A 236 -20.33 -7.25 -11.15
CA GLY A 236 -21.03 -6.26 -11.96
C GLY A 236 -21.85 -6.86 -13.11
N CYS A 237 -22.44 -8.04 -12.91
CA CYS A 237 -23.12 -8.82 -13.95
C CYS A 237 -24.65 -8.77 -13.80
N GLY A 238 -25.41 -8.96 -14.88
CA GLY A 238 -26.87 -8.94 -14.72
C GLY A 238 -27.73 -9.31 -15.92
N LEU A 239 -29.02 -9.46 -15.63
CA LEU A 239 -30.10 -9.62 -16.61
C LEU A 239 -31.09 -8.46 -16.49
N ILE A 240 -31.50 -7.92 -17.63
CA ILE A 240 -32.42 -6.78 -17.73
C ILE A 240 -33.47 -7.13 -18.78
N GLY A 241 -34.74 -7.28 -18.39
CA GLY A 241 -35.82 -7.49 -19.37
C GLY A 241 -35.79 -8.85 -20.08
N CYS A 242 -35.10 -9.85 -19.53
CA CYS A 242 -34.94 -11.16 -20.18
C CYS A 242 -36.17 -12.06 -20.00
N THR A 243 -36.25 -13.14 -20.78
CA THR A 243 -37.26 -14.20 -20.64
C THR A 243 -36.61 -15.57 -20.49
N VAL A 244 -37.04 -16.37 -19.52
CA VAL A 244 -36.58 -17.75 -19.28
C VAL A 244 -37.76 -18.72 -19.38
N GLU A 245 -37.67 -19.68 -20.30
CA GLU A 245 -38.72 -20.71 -20.50
C GLU A 245 -38.89 -21.65 -19.30
N SER A 246 -40.03 -22.33 -19.23
CA SER A 246 -40.39 -23.20 -18.11
C SER A 246 -39.75 -24.59 -18.14
N ASN A 247 -39.06 -24.93 -19.23
CA ASN A 247 -38.56 -26.29 -19.47
C ASN A 247 -37.23 -26.56 -18.76
N PHE A 248 -36.57 -25.55 -18.17
CA PHE A 248 -35.37 -25.75 -17.37
C PHE A 248 -35.68 -26.39 -16.02
N VAL A 249 -34.72 -27.12 -15.44
CA VAL A 249 -34.85 -27.59 -14.04
C VAL A 249 -34.77 -26.40 -13.08
N SER A 250 -33.89 -25.45 -13.35
CA SER A 250 -33.70 -24.20 -12.60
C SER A 250 -33.42 -23.05 -13.57
N GLY A 251 -33.72 -21.82 -13.17
CA GLY A 251 -33.58 -20.64 -14.03
C GLY A 251 -32.13 -20.19 -14.12
N ILE A 252 -31.66 -19.48 -13.10
CA ILE A 252 -30.33 -18.85 -13.07
C ILE A 252 -29.53 -19.43 -11.91
N LEU A 253 -28.26 -19.71 -12.16
CA LEU A 253 -27.27 -19.98 -11.12
C LEU A 253 -26.15 -18.96 -11.18
N TRP A 254 -26.10 -18.13 -10.15
CA TRP A 254 -24.94 -17.34 -9.79
C TRP A 254 -24.20 -18.08 -8.70
N LEU A 255 -23.26 -18.89 -9.12
CA LEU A 255 -22.43 -19.64 -8.20
C LEU A 255 -21.21 -18.80 -7.88
N CYS A 256 -20.83 -18.78 -6.62
CA CYS A 256 -19.54 -18.31 -6.15
C CYS A 256 -19.14 -19.24 -5.02
N ASN A 257 -18.52 -20.34 -5.39
CA ASN A 257 -17.54 -20.96 -4.53
C ASN A 257 -16.20 -20.35 -4.92
N GLU A 258 -15.43 -19.91 -3.94
CA GLU A 258 -14.24 -19.06 -4.12
C GLU A 258 -13.03 -19.85 -4.65
N ASP A 259 -13.23 -20.64 -5.69
CA ASP A 259 -12.17 -21.32 -6.45
C ASP A 259 -11.20 -20.30 -7.08
N PHE A 260 -11.51 -19.01 -7.00
CA PHE A 260 -10.82 -17.91 -7.68
C PHE A 260 -10.42 -16.74 -6.76
N SER A 261 -10.66 -16.82 -5.45
CA SER A 261 -10.07 -15.84 -4.52
C SER A 261 -8.58 -16.13 -4.39
N LEU A 262 -7.74 -15.18 -4.74
CA LEU A 262 -6.28 -15.32 -4.76
C LEU A 262 -5.69 -14.23 -3.87
N ASP A 263 -4.79 -14.64 -2.98
CA ASP A 263 -3.83 -13.76 -2.34
C ASP A 263 -2.78 -13.41 -3.42
N GLU A 264 -3.05 -12.34 -4.18
CA GLU A 264 -2.35 -11.98 -5.41
C GLU A 264 -0.92 -11.55 -5.11
N ASN A 265 -0.68 -10.93 -3.96
CA ASN A 265 0.63 -10.52 -3.48
C ASN A 265 1.31 -11.60 -2.59
N ASN A 266 0.58 -12.62 -2.13
CA ASN A 266 1.05 -13.72 -1.29
C ASN A 266 1.54 -13.26 0.09
N ASP A 267 0.87 -12.27 0.69
CA ASP A 267 1.15 -11.74 2.02
C ASP A 267 0.34 -12.44 3.14
N GLY A 268 -0.63 -13.28 2.78
CA GLY A 268 -1.51 -13.99 3.70
C GLY A 268 -2.78 -13.23 4.09
N VAL A 269 -2.98 -12.02 3.56
CA VAL A 269 -4.13 -11.14 3.75
C VAL A 269 -4.95 -11.14 2.47
N PHE A 270 -6.29 -11.16 2.58
CA PHE A 270 -7.17 -11.10 1.42
C PHE A 270 -7.93 -9.77 1.45
N THR A 271 -7.55 -8.87 0.56
CA THR A 271 -8.25 -7.60 0.29
C THR A 271 -9.66 -7.84 -0.26
N LYS A 272 -10.49 -6.78 -0.36
CA LYS A 272 -11.84 -6.89 -0.94
C LYS A 272 -11.75 -7.25 -2.43
N GLU A 273 -10.72 -6.76 -3.10
CA GLU A 273 -10.41 -6.92 -4.52
C GLU A 273 -10.04 -8.38 -4.84
N GLU A 274 -9.25 -9.01 -3.98
CA GLU A 274 -8.79 -10.40 -4.07
C GLU A 274 -9.88 -11.45 -3.78
N LYS A 275 -10.91 -11.08 -3.00
CA LYS A 275 -12.06 -11.94 -2.67
C LYS A 275 -13.07 -12.01 -3.82
N ARG A 276 -12.96 -13.02 -4.69
CA ARG A 276 -13.81 -13.18 -5.90
C ARG A 276 -15.17 -13.86 -5.63
N ASN A 277 -15.97 -13.34 -4.71
CA ASN A 277 -17.40 -13.68 -4.60
C ASN A 277 -18.27 -12.81 -5.55
N MET A 278 -19.53 -13.23 -5.78
CA MET A 278 -20.47 -12.49 -6.63
C MET A 278 -20.72 -11.15 -5.97
N MET A 279 -20.59 -10.06 -6.72
CA MET A 279 -20.91 -8.71 -6.24
C MET A 279 -21.56 -7.88 -7.33
N TYR A 280 -22.40 -6.93 -6.94
CA TYR A 280 -23.13 -6.03 -7.83
C TYR A 280 -23.86 -6.77 -8.95
N SER A 281 -24.66 -7.77 -8.56
CA SER A 281 -25.36 -8.60 -9.52
C SER A 281 -26.85 -8.33 -9.52
N VAL A 282 -27.41 -8.13 -10.72
CA VAL A 282 -28.77 -7.59 -10.89
C VAL A 282 -29.64 -8.49 -11.77
N VAL A 283 -30.76 -8.98 -11.24
CA VAL A 283 -31.85 -9.58 -12.03
C VAL A 283 -33.01 -8.60 -12.01
N TYR A 284 -33.17 -7.85 -13.08
CA TYR A 284 -34.14 -6.77 -13.17
C TYR A 284 -35.15 -7.03 -14.29
N ASN A 285 -36.44 -6.94 -13.95
CA ASN A 285 -37.54 -7.04 -14.92
C ASN A 285 -37.50 -8.29 -15.81
N THR A 286 -37.02 -9.42 -15.28
CA THR A 286 -36.92 -10.70 -16.00
C THR A 286 -38.20 -11.52 -15.82
N HIS A 287 -38.67 -12.12 -16.91
CA HIS A 287 -39.86 -12.95 -16.94
C HIS A 287 -39.49 -14.44 -16.96
N PHE A 288 -39.89 -15.17 -15.92
CA PHE A 288 -39.73 -16.61 -15.83
C PHE A 288 -41.08 -17.29 -16.09
N LYS A 289 -41.13 -18.26 -17.00
CA LYS A 289 -42.40 -18.96 -17.29
C LYS A 289 -42.80 -20.01 -16.24
N GLY A 290 -42.03 -20.12 -15.15
CA GLY A 290 -42.27 -21.00 -13.99
C GLY A 290 -42.01 -22.48 -14.27
N GLY A 291 -42.47 -23.41 -13.41
CA GLY A 291 -42.17 -24.83 -13.53
C GLY A 291 -40.75 -25.24 -13.07
N LEU A 292 -40.03 -24.32 -12.43
CA LEU A 292 -38.65 -24.45 -12.00
C LEU A 292 -38.55 -24.97 -10.57
N GLU A 293 -37.51 -25.76 -10.28
CA GLU A 293 -37.09 -26.07 -8.92
C GLU A 293 -36.56 -24.80 -8.22
N THR A 294 -35.68 -24.05 -8.87
CA THR A 294 -35.17 -22.78 -8.33
C THR A 294 -35.10 -21.74 -9.44
N THR A 295 -35.71 -20.57 -9.24
CA THR A 295 -35.74 -19.50 -10.24
C THR A 295 -34.39 -18.78 -10.30
N ILE A 296 -33.91 -18.32 -9.15
CA ILE A 296 -32.61 -17.67 -8.98
C ILE A 296 -31.91 -18.34 -7.81
N SER A 297 -30.72 -18.90 -8.07
CA SER A 297 -29.81 -19.39 -7.04
C SER A 297 -28.58 -18.50 -7.03
N ALA A 298 -28.19 -17.99 -5.85
CA ALA A 298 -27.06 -17.07 -5.73
C ALA A 298 -26.20 -17.36 -4.50
N THR A 299 -24.90 -17.11 -4.62
CA THR A 299 -23.95 -17.06 -3.49
C THR A 299 -23.07 -15.81 -3.68
N GLY A 300 -22.92 -14.96 -2.66
CA GLY A 300 -22.19 -13.68 -2.77
C GLY A 300 -22.86 -12.50 -2.06
N ASN A 301 -22.33 -11.30 -2.30
CA ASN A 301 -22.77 -10.01 -1.77
C ASN A 301 -23.54 -9.20 -2.82
N ASP A 302 -24.24 -8.16 -2.37
CA ASP A 302 -24.70 -7.06 -3.22
C ASP A 302 -25.49 -7.55 -4.44
N LEU A 303 -26.57 -8.27 -4.13
CA LEU A 303 -27.49 -8.85 -5.09
C LEU A 303 -28.82 -8.11 -5.12
N LEU A 304 -29.25 -7.68 -6.31
CA LEU A 304 -30.56 -7.07 -6.51
C LEU A 304 -31.43 -7.94 -7.42
N VAL A 305 -32.54 -8.43 -6.88
CA VAL A 305 -33.59 -9.15 -7.62
C VAL A 305 -34.85 -8.30 -7.59
N ARG A 306 -35.12 -7.57 -8.67
CA ARG A 306 -36.20 -6.57 -8.69
C ARG A 306 -37.12 -6.66 -9.91
N LYS A 307 -38.43 -6.49 -9.68
CA LYS A 307 -39.48 -6.41 -10.73
C LYS A 307 -39.62 -7.65 -11.62
N ASN A 308 -39.17 -8.81 -11.17
CA ASN A 308 -39.26 -10.04 -11.94
C ASN A 308 -40.66 -10.66 -11.86
N THR A 309 -41.05 -11.43 -12.89
CA THR A 309 -42.36 -12.09 -12.96
C THR A 309 -42.23 -13.60 -13.12
N VAL A 310 -43.12 -14.38 -12.49
CA VAL A 310 -43.18 -15.84 -12.62
C VAL A 310 -44.60 -16.32 -12.94
N ASP A 311 -44.81 -16.96 -14.09
CA ASP A 311 -46.14 -17.32 -14.60
C ASP A 311 -46.84 -18.45 -13.85
N THR A 312 -46.08 -19.40 -13.31
CA THR A 312 -46.60 -20.63 -12.70
C THR A 312 -45.88 -20.97 -11.39
N HIS A 313 -46.13 -22.15 -10.84
CA HIS A 313 -45.50 -22.57 -9.59
C HIS A 313 -44.00 -22.82 -9.76
N VAL A 314 -43.20 -22.39 -8.78
CA VAL A 314 -41.77 -22.72 -8.63
C VAL A 314 -41.47 -23.18 -7.20
N ASN A 315 -40.50 -24.08 -6.98
CA ASN A 315 -40.22 -24.53 -5.61
C ASN A 315 -39.50 -23.44 -4.80
N ASN A 316 -38.47 -22.80 -5.36
CA ASN A 316 -37.80 -21.64 -4.77
C ASN A 316 -37.80 -20.48 -5.77
N PHE A 317 -38.21 -19.29 -5.35
CA PHE A 317 -38.01 -18.09 -6.18
C PHE A 317 -36.56 -17.59 -6.06
N CYS A 318 -36.12 -17.17 -4.86
CA CYS A 318 -34.71 -16.89 -4.58
C CYS A 318 -34.13 -17.90 -3.59
N PHE A 319 -32.99 -18.50 -3.93
CA PHE A 319 -32.24 -19.41 -3.06
C PHE A 319 -30.83 -18.87 -2.84
N PHE A 320 -30.55 -18.42 -1.63
CA PHE A 320 -29.27 -17.87 -1.20
C PHE A 320 -28.54 -18.90 -0.34
N ASN A 321 -27.33 -19.28 -0.76
CA ASN A 321 -26.58 -20.34 -0.11
C ASN A 321 -25.11 -19.95 0.03
N PRO A 322 -24.71 -19.29 1.13
CA PRO A 322 -23.31 -18.93 1.31
C PRO A 322 -22.46 -20.20 1.34
N LYS A 323 -21.34 -20.16 0.62
CA LYS A 323 -20.34 -21.22 0.59
C LYS A 323 -19.02 -20.67 1.09
N THR A 324 -18.16 -21.54 1.61
CA THR A 324 -16.76 -21.22 1.92
C THR A 324 -15.86 -21.52 0.73
N SER A 325 -14.64 -21.00 0.75
CA SER A 325 -13.62 -21.35 -0.24
C SER A 325 -13.36 -22.85 -0.25
N LEU A 326 -13.36 -23.43 -1.45
CA LEU A 326 -12.88 -24.81 -1.64
C LEU A 326 -11.35 -24.90 -1.65
N ILE A 327 -10.66 -23.76 -1.79
CA ILE A 327 -9.19 -23.70 -1.86
C ILE A 327 -8.60 -23.30 -0.50
N ASN A 328 -9.16 -22.29 0.16
CA ASN A 328 -8.69 -21.81 1.46
C ASN A 328 -9.78 -21.92 2.53
N ALA A 329 -9.81 -23.04 3.25
CA ALA A 329 -10.85 -23.33 4.24
C ALA A 329 -10.93 -22.36 5.43
N ASN A 330 -9.96 -21.44 5.57
CA ASN A 330 -9.95 -20.38 6.58
C ASN A 330 -10.47 -19.04 6.05
N LEU A 331 -10.62 -18.89 4.73
CA LEU A 331 -11.25 -17.72 4.13
C LEU A 331 -12.76 -17.82 4.36
N ILE A 332 -13.27 -16.98 5.27
CA ILE A 332 -14.69 -16.89 5.59
C ILE A 332 -15.28 -15.72 4.81
N HIS A 333 -16.36 -15.98 4.07
CA HIS A 333 -17.09 -14.92 3.37
C HIS A 333 -18.27 -14.45 4.20
N TYR A 334 -18.48 -13.15 4.18
CA TYR A 334 -19.68 -12.53 4.71
C TYR A 334 -20.53 -12.06 3.53
N CYS A 335 -21.77 -12.54 3.48
CA CYS A 335 -22.76 -12.36 2.42
C CYS A 335 -23.84 -11.33 2.81
N TYR A 336 -23.66 -10.05 2.52
CA TYR A 336 -24.56 -8.91 2.79
C TYR A 336 -25.22 -8.37 1.51
N GLY A 337 -26.11 -7.38 1.66
CA GLY A 337 -26.62 -6.59 0.54
C GLY A 337 -27.57 -7.38 -0.37
N LEU A 338 -28.45 -8.21 0.21
CA LEU A 338 -29.37 -9.06 -0.54
C LEU A 338 -30.76 -8.41 -0.64
N TYR A 339 -31.14 -7.95 -1.83
CA TYR A 339 -32.38 -7.21 -2.10
C TYR A 339 -33.31 -8.01 -3.01
N VAL A 340 -34.51 -8.33 -2.54
CA VAL A 340 -35.57 -9.01 -3.31
C VAL A 340 -36.81 -8.14 -3.30
N GLU A 341 -37.05 -7.40 -4.38
CA GLU A 341 -37.98 -6.27 -4.39
C GLU A 341 -38.99 -6.32 -5.53
N GLU A 342 -40.26 -6.01 -5.24
CA GLU A 342 -41.28 -5.76 -6.27
C GLU A 342 -41.48 -6.92 -7.29
N ASN A 343 -41.12 -8.15 -6.91
CA ASN A 343 -41.29 -9.31 -7.79
C ASN A 343 -42.70 -9.87 -7.67
N VAL A 344 -43.21 -10.47 -8.76
CA VAL A 344 -44.56 -11.04 -8.83
C VAL A 344 -44.51 -12.50 -9.24
N THR A 345 -45.00 -13.39 -8.39
CA THR A 345 -45.00 -14.84 -8.65
C THR A 345 -46.40 -15.42 -8.58
N ALA A 346 -46.73 -16.34 -9.50
CA ALA A 346 -48.01 -17.01 -9.50
C ALA A 346 -48.21 -17.90 -8.26
N SER A 347 -47.33 -18.88 -8.04
CA SER A 347 -47.31 -19.73 -6.83
C SER A 347 -45.88 -20.09 -6.48
N VAL A 348 -45.56 -20.36 -5.21
CA VAL A 348 -44.18 -20.66 -4.80
C VAL A 348 -44.09 -21.64 -3.64
N GLY A 349 -43.06 -22.49 -3.59
CA GLY A 349 -42.73 -23.26 -2.40
C GLY A 349 -42.14 -22.35 -1.32
N ASN A 350 -40.95 -21.81 -1.55
CA ASN A 350 -40.27 -20.82 -0.73
C ASN A 350 -40.00 -19.57 -1.56
N PHE A 351 -40.51 -18.40 -1.15
CA PHE A 351 -40.28 -17.17 -1.92
C PHE A 351 -38.82 -16.71 -1.81
N VAL A 352 -38.28 -16.66 -0.60
CA VAL A 352 -36.82 -16.57 -0.37
C VAL A 352 -36.38 -17.69 0.55
N HIS A 353 -35.29 -18.37 0.23
CA HIS A 353 -34.68 -19.39 1.08
C HIS A 353 -33.21 -19.03 1.31
N PHE A 354 -32.86 -18.75 2.57
CA PHE A 354 -31.51 -18.55 3.06
C PHE A 354 -31.00 -19.85 3.72
N ASN A 355 -29.91 -20.43 3.18
CA ASN A 355 -29.37 -21.70 3.64
C ASN A 355 -28.00 -21.59 4.32
N THR A 356 -28.00 -21.49 5.65
CA THR A 356 -26.79 -21.34 6.47
C THR A 356 -26.53 -22.53 7.41
N ASN A 357 -27.01 -23.73 7.06
CA ASN A 357 -26.80 -24.93 7.88
C ASN A 357 -25.29 -25.26 8.02
N LEU A 358 -24.75 -25.00 9.21
CA LEU A 358 -23.34 -25.22 9.60
C LEU A 358 -22.98 -26.68 9.89
N ASP A 359 -23.98 -27.56 10.09
CA ASP A 359 -23.82 -28.90 10.70
C ASP A 359 -23.67 -30.07 9.69
N SER A 360 -23.30 -29.82 8.43
CA SER A 360 -23.05 -30.90 7.47
C SER A 360 -21.59 -31.38 7.57
N PRO A 361 -21.29 -32.65 7.90
CA PRO A 361 -19.93 -33.16 8.16
C PRO A 361 -19.06 -33.36 6.90
N SER A 362 -19.31 -32.62 5.83
CA SER A 362 -18.65 -32.77 4.54
C SER A 362 -17.74 -31.57 4.27
N GLN A 363 -16.68 -31.75 3.47
CA GLN A 363 -15.77 -30.71 2.94
C GLN A 363 -16.42 -29.48 2.24
N TRP A 364 -17.74 -29.36 2.30
CA TRP A 364 -18.61 -28.30 1.79
C TRP A 364 -19.15 -27.43 2.94
N ASP A 365 -18.45 -27.34 4.07
CA ASP A 365 -18.90 -26.62 5.28
C ASP A 365 -19.32 -25.18 4.94
N ASN A 366 -20.59 -24.84 5.17
CA ASN A 366 -21.12 -23.48 5.01
C ASN A 366 -20.67 -22.57 6.18
N LYS A 367 -19.36 -22.40 6.41
CA LYS A 367 -18.83 -21.49 7.47
C LYS A 367 -18.96 -20.00 7.13
N SER A 368 -19.39 -19.67 5.92
CA SER A 368 -19.65 -18.30 5.49
C SER A 368 -20.94 -17.77 6.09
N HIS A 369 -20.94 -16.49 6.46
CA HIS A 369 -22.03 -15.83 7.16
C HIS A 369 -22.97 -15.17 6.15
N LEU A 370 -24.28 -15.24 6.39
CA LEU A 370 -25.26 -14.48 5.62
C LEU A 370 -25.80 -13.37 6.51
N GLY A 371 -25.64 -12.14 6.02
CA GLY A 371 -26.03 -10.93 6.72
C GLY A 371 -27.35 -10.34 6.26
N ARG A 372 -27.54 -9.05 6.54
CA ARG A 372 -28.79 -8.31 6.31
C ARG A 372 -29.36 -8.49 4.90
N TYR A 373 -30.66 -8.73 4.82
CA TYR A 373 -31.44 -8.73 3.58
C TYR A 373 -32.64 -7.78 3.63
N VAL A 374 -33.13 -7.45 2.44
CA VAL A 374 -34.35 -6.68 2.20
C VAL A 374 -35.28 -7.45 1.28
N VAL A 375 -36.45 -7.83 1.77
CA VAL A 375 -37.54 -8.42 0.98
C VAL A 375 -38.74 -7.50 1.04
N ARG A 376 -39.01 -6.74 -0.03
CA ARG A 376 -40.08 -5.74 0.00
C ARG A 376 -40.95 -5.64 -1.26
N GLY A 377 -42.21 -5.27 -1.09
CA GLY A 377 -43.11 -4.97 -2.22
C GLY A 377 -43.41 -6.16 -3.13
N ASN A 378 -43.06 -7.39 -2.74
CA ASN A 378 -43.25 -8.58 -3.57
C ASN A 378 -44.70 -9.07 -3.50
N ARG A 379 -45.12 -9.85 -4.50
CA ARG A 379 -46.48 -10.38 -4.58
C ARG A 379 -46.50 -11.84 -4.99
N VAL A 380 -47.25 -12.65 -4.25
CA VAL A 380 -47.62 -14.00 -4.66
C VAL A 380 -49.13 -14.09 -4.83
N THR A 381 -49.59 -14.36 -6.06
CA THR A 381 -51.02 -14.26 -6.42
C THR A 381 -51.83 -15.53 -6.15
N GLY A 382 -51.16 -16.68 -6.08
CA GLY A 382 -51.68 -18.01 -5.81
C GLY A 382 -50.91 -18.65 -4.65
N SER A 383 -51.02 -19.97 -4.47
CA SER A 383 -50.50 -20.66 -3.27
C SER A 383 -49.00 -20.43 -3.00
N TYR A 384 -48.66 -20.19 -1.73
CA TYR A 384 -47.28 -20.21 -1.24
C TYR A 384 -47.07 -21.26 -0.13
N GLY A 385 -45.85 -21.77 0.02
CA GLY A 385 -45.40 -22.55 1.18
C GLY A 385 -44.81 -21.63 2.26
N ASN A 386 -43.51 -21.43 2.26
CA ASN A 386 -42.85 -20.42 3.09
C ASN A 386 -42.67 -19.11 2.31
N THR A 387 -42.89 -17.98 2.97
CA THR A 387 -42.54 -16.67 2.40
C THR A 387 -41.02 -16.51 2.46
N ILE A 388 -40.44 -16.61 3.65
CA ILE A 388 -38.99 -16.59 3.86
C ILE A 388 -38.63 -17.78 4.73
N LEU A 389 -37.63 -18.54 4.30
CA LEU A 389 -37.14 -19.75 4.97
C LEU A 389 -35.69 -19.56 5.38
N HIS A 390 -35.40 -19.69 6.67
CA HIS A 390 -34.04 -19.77 7.21
C HIS A 390 -33.74 -21.21 7.61
N THR A 391 -32.69 -21.80 7.03
CA THR A 391 -32.18 -23.11 7.45
C THR A 391 -30.87 -22.97 8.24
N GLY A 392 -30.72 -21.93 9.07
CA GLY A 392 -29.57 -21.68 9.95
C GLY A 392 -29.59 -20.26 10.54
N ILE A 393 -28.46 -19.76 11.03
CA ILE A 393 -28.33 -18.38 11.54
C ILE A 393 -28.15 -17.42 10.36
N VAL A 394 -28.91 -16.33 10.37
CA VAL A 394 -28.78 -15.20 9.44
C VAL A 394 -28.69 -13.94 10.30
N ASP A 395 -27.70 -13.09 10.05
CA ASP A 395 -27.52 -11.88 10.85
C ASP A 395 -28.69 -10.90 10.60
N GLY A 396 -29.00 -10.08 11.59
CA GLY A 396 -30.12 -9.12 11.56
C GLY A 396 -29.65 -7.70 11.83
N PRO A 397 -30.52 -6.69 11.60
CA PRO A 397 -31.94 -6.79 11.29
C PRO A 397 -32.17 -7.11 9.82
N ASN A 398 -33.28 -7.78 9.54
CA ASN A 398 -33.73 -8.04 8.18
C ASN A 398 -35.01 -7.25 7.91
N ILE A 399 -35.16 -6.71 6.70
CA ILE A 399 -36.34 -5.92 6.33
C ILE A 399 -37.30 -6.80 5.53
N GLU A 400 -38.49 -7.00 6.06
CA GLU A 400 -39.59 -7.69 5.38
C GLU A 400 -40.84 -6.83 5.43
N CYS A 401 -41.19 -6.15 4.34
CA CYS A 401 -42.33 -5.23 4.40
C CYS A 401 -43.03 -5.00 3.05
N GLY A 402 -44.32 -4.61 3.10
CA GLY A 402 -45.11 -4.36 1.89
C GLY A 402 -45.29 -5.56 0.95
N ASN A 403 -44.98 -6.78 1.39
CA ASN A 403 -45.16 -8.00 0.59
C ASN A 403 -46.60 -8.51 0.70
N CYS A 404 -47.20 -8.88 -0.43
CA CYS A 404 -48.57 -9.38 -0.54
C CYS A 404 -48.57 -10.90 -0.79
N TRP A 405 -49.00 -11.69 0.18
CA TRP A 405 -49.05 -13.16 0.08
C TRP A 405 -50.50 -13.64 -0.06
N ASN A 406 -50.83 -14.39 -1.12
CA ASN A 406 -52.19 -14.90 -1.43
C ASN A 406 -53.29 -13.81 -1.60
N ASP A 407 -52.94 -12.54 -1.79
CA ASP A 407 -53.93 -11.46 -1.92
C ASP A 407 -53.79 -10.72 -3.26
N PRO A 408 -54.70 -10.96 -4.23
CA PRO A 408 -54.68 -10.26 -5.50
C PRO A 408 -55.23 -8.81 -5.46
N GLY A 409 -55.85 -8.39 -4.35
CA GLY A 409 -56.39 -7.05 -4.13
C GLY A 409 -55.51 -6.16 -3.23
N CYS A 410 -54.45 -6.71 -2.63
CA CYS A 410 -53.44 -5.98 -1.87
C CYS A 410 -52.80 -4.90 -2.76
N ALA A 411 -52.97 -3.64 -2.38
CA ALA A 411 -52.28 -2.54 -3.06
C ALA A 411 -50.78 -2.66 -2.77
N ILE A 412 -49.95 -2.72 -3.81
CA ILE A 412 -48.47 -2.66 -3.74
C ILE A 412 -47.99 -1.28 -3.26
N ASN A 413 -48.85 -0.48 -2.62
CA ASN A 413 -48.49 0.81 -2.06
C ASN A 413 -47.77 0.56 -0.75
N GLY A 414 -46.51 0.14 -0.85
CA GLY A 414 -45.43 0.41 0.11
C GLY A 414 -45.72 0.15 1.58
N GLY A 415 -46.74 -0.67 1.90
CA GLY A 415 -47.42 -0.79 3.19
C GLY A 415 -46.61 -1.40 4.33
N CYS A 416 -45.30 -1.35 4.23
CA CYS A 416 -44.58 -0.80 5.36
C CYS A 416 -45.36 0.51 5.73
N ALA A 417 -45.45 0.95 6.99
CA ALA A 417 -45.32 2.41 7.06
C ALA A 417 -44.02 2.71 6.25
N ASP A 418 -43.79 3.88 5.67
CA ASP A 418 -42.41 4.33 5.89
C ASP A 418 -42.25 4.09 7.41
N VAL A 419 -41.54 3.03 7.84
CA VAL A 419 -41.06 2.94 9.22
C VAL A 419 -40.22 4.16 9.17
N LEU A 420 -40.84 5.31 9.54
CA LEU A 420 -40.58 6.62 8.94
C LEU A 420 -39.10 6.65 8.76
N PRO A 421 -38.59 6.58 7.50
CA PRO A 421 -37.33 5.89 7.14
C PRO A 421 -36.48 5.92 8.37
N ASP A 422 -36.37 4.78 9.12
CA ASP A 422 -36.21 4.80 10.59
C ASP A 422 -35.56 6.11 10.97
N THR A 423 -36.29 6.96 11.70
CA THR A 423 -36.00 8.39 11.90
C THR A 423 -35.47 8.67 13.30
N GLU A 424 -35.51 7.65 14.17
CA GLU A 424 -35.00 7.77 15.52
C GLU A 424 -33.54 7.38 15.52
N SER A 425 -32.67 8.37 15.68
CA SER A 425 -31.25 8.10 15.73
C SER A 425 -30.90 7.17 16.90
N PRO A 426 -29.86 6.33 16.76
CA PRO A 426 -29.36 5.50 17.84
C PRO A 426 -29.05 6.31 19.11
N GLU A 427 -28.95 5.63 20.26
CA GLU A 427 -28.39 6.29 21.43
C GLU A 427 -26.96 6.79 21.14
N ILE A 428 -26.61 7.94 21.72
CA ILE A 428 -25.24 8.45 21.64
C ILE A 428 -24.30 7.41 22.28
N PRO A 429 -23.19 7.03 21.63
CA PRO A 429 -22.18 6.15 22.22
C PRO A 429 -21.77 6.60 23.62
N LYS A 430 -21.69 5.67 24.57
CA LYS A 430 -21.37 5.96 25.97
C LYS A 430 -19.95 5.54 26.29
N ASN A 431 -19.37 6.16 27.32
CA ASN A 431 -18.04 5.82 27.85
C ASN A 431 -16.91 5.79 26.79
N ALA A 432 -16.99 6.67 25.79
CA ALA A 432 -15.92 6.82 24.81
C ALA A 432 -14.60 7.24 25.50
N SER A 433 -13.53 6.48 25.26
CA SER A 433 -12.20 6.72 25.81
C SER A 433 -11.09 6.28 24.86
N ALA A 434 -9.87 6.79 25.10
CA ALA A 434 -8.67 6.33 24.41
C ALA A 434 -8.14 5.06 25.08
N LEU A 435 -7.95 3.99 24.30
CA LEU A 435 -7.39 2.72 24.74
C LEU A 435 -5.85 2.71 24.63
N LYS A 436 -5.31 3.19 23.50
CA LYS A 436 -3.86 3.28 23.24
C LYS A 436 -3.55 4.53 22.42
N ILE A 437 -2.46 5.21 22.73
CA ILE A 437 -2.01 6.42 22.01
C ILE A 437 -0.54 6.23 21.65
N SER A 438 -0.19 6.44 20.38
CA SER A 438 1.19 6.47 19.88
C SER A 438 1.48 7.80 19.19
N ALA A 439 2.67 7.92 18.58
CA ALA A 439 3.05 9.15 17.86
C ALA A 439 2.23 9.38 16.59
N VAL A 440 1.65 8.31 16.03
CA VAL A 440 0.92 8.37 14.76
C VAL A 440 -0.44 7.68 14.83
N ASN A 441 -0.79 7.02 15.94
CA ASN A 441 -2.05 6.29 16.07
C ASN A 441 -2.80 6.65 17.36
N VAL A 442 -4.13 6.68 17.29
CA VAL A 442 -5.03 6.77 18.45
C VAL A 442 -6.05 5.65 18.36
N SER A 443 -6.00 4.72 19.31
CA SER A 443 -7.02 3.68 19.51
C SER A 443 -8.09 4.18 20.47
N LEU A 444 -9.33 4.13 20.04
CA LEU A 444 -10.55 4.53 20.75
C LEU A 444 -11.38 3.29 21.08
N GLU A 445 -12.11 3.34 22.19
CA GLU A 445 -13.14 2.36 22.55
C GLU A 445 -14.36 3.06 23.14
N TRP A 446 -15.54 2.45 23.01
CA TRP A 446 -16.80 2.93 23.59
C TRP A 446 -17.75 1.77 23.87
N ASP A 447 -18.80 2.02 24.66
CA ASP A 447 -19.86 1.04 24.86
C ASP A 447 -20.77 0.94 23.62
N PRO A 448 -21.26 -0.27 23.26
CA PRO A 448 -22.24 -0.43 22.21
C PRO A 448 -23.46 0.46 22.44
N SER A 449 -23.84 1.22 21.42
CA SER A 449 -25.09 1.99 21.43
C SER A 449 -26.28 1.05 21.30
N GLN A 450 -27.46 1.53 21.71
CA GLN A 450 -28.71 0.81 21.51
C GLN A 450 -29.59 1.65 20.59
N ASP A 451 -30.36 0.97 19.77
CA ASP A 451 -31.30 1.60 18.88
C ASP A 451 -32.61 0.79 18.83
N ASN A 452 -33.68 1.40 18.36
CA ASN A 452 -34.98 0.76 18.23
C ASN A 452 -35.02 -0.24 17.04
N PHE A 453 -34.12 -0.11 16.05
CA PHE A 453 -33.99 -0.96 14.86
C PHE A 453 -32.54 -1.05 14.32
N GLY A 454 -31.84 -2.15 14.61
CA GLY A 454 -30.86 -2.68 13.66
C GLY A 454 -29.40 -2.81 14.06
N THR A 455 -28.54 -2.98 13.05
CA THR A 455 -27.08 -3.05 13.25
C THR A 455 -26.60 -1.63 13.35
N ILE A 456 -25.86 -1.34 14.43
CA ILE A 456 -25.33 -0.02 14.67
C ILE A 456 -23.90 0.00 14.14
N GLY A 457 -23.66 0.87 13.17
CA GLY A 457 -22.32 1.32 12.82
C GLY A 457 -21.96 2.60 13.56
N TYR A 458 -20.70 3.00 13.45
CA TYR A 458 -20.17 4.18 14.10
C TYR A 458 -19.38 5.01 13.11
N TYR A 459 -19.78 6.28 12.99
CA TYR A 459 -18.98 7.30 12.37
C TYR A 459 -18.08 7.92 13.41
N VAL A 460 -16.77 7.85 13.15
CA VAL A 460 -15.77 8.53 13.97
C VAL A 460 -15.36 9.81 13.24
N TYR A 461 -15.55 10.96 13.89
CA TYR A 461 -15.18 12.27 13.36
C TYR A 461 -13.94 12.78 14.06
N ARG A 462 -13.04 13.40 13.29
CA ARG A 462 -11.80 14.00 13.77
C ARG A 462 -11.82 15.52 13.54
N ASN A 463 -11.41 16.28 14.55
CA ASN A 463 -11.24 17.74 14.50
C ASN A 463 -12.50 18.52 14.08
N GLY A 464 -13.69 17.97 14.36
CA GLY A 464 -14.98 18.58 14.02
C GLY A 464 -15.23 18.73 12.52
N GLN A 465 -14.51 17.96 11.68
CA GLN A 465 -14.74 17.91 10.24
C GLN A 465 -16.11 17.31 9.92
N PRO A 466 -16.74 17.73 8.80
CA PRO A 466 -18.08 17.26 8.43
C PRO A 466 -18.10 15.81 7.95
N ASP A 467 -16.98 15.28 7.45
CA ASP A 467 -16.85 13.90 6.97
C ASP A 467 -16.15 13.02 8.03
N PRO A 468 -16.60 11.77 8.25
CA PRO A 468 -16.00 10.87 9.22
C PRO A 468 -14.65 10.33 8.72
N VAL A 469 -13.72 10.08 9.66
CA VAL A 469 -12.44 9.40 9.40
C VAL A 469 -12.56 7.88 9.44
N ALA A 470 -13.69 7.36 9.93
CA ALA A 470 -13.99 5.93 9.91
C ALA A 470 -15.48 5.66 9.90
N ASP A 471 -15.84 4.57 9.23
CA ASP A 471 -17.16 3.93 9.25
C ASP A 471 -16.95 2.45 9.59
N ILE A 472 -17.33 2.06 10.82
CA ILE A 472 -17.07 0.72 11.36
C ILE A 472 -18.26 0.18 12.14
N THR A 473 -18.36 -1.15 12.27
CA THR A 473 -19.38 -1.81 13.13
C THR A 473 -18.85 -2.22 14.50
N ASP A 474 -17.52 -2.21 14.68
CA ASP A 474 -16.89 -2.51 15.96
C ASP A 474 -17.03 -1.35 16.95
N THR A 475 -16.88 -1.65 18.24
CA THR A 475 -16.92 -0.64 19.33
C THR A 475 -15.53 -0.11 19.71
N SER A 476 -14.60 -0.25 18.78
CA SER A 476 -13.24 0.26 18.88
C SER A 476 -12.72 0.63 17.50
N PHE A 477 -11.95 1.71 17.42
CA PHE A 477 -11.33 2.19 16.18
C PHE A 477 -9.89 2.58 16.45
N THR A 478 -8.96 2.25 15.56
CA THR A 478 -7.60 2.81 15.60
C THR A 478 -7.43 3.76 14.44
N ASP A 479 -7.42 5.05 14.75
CA ASP A 479 -7.06 6.09 13.80
C ASP A 479 -5.55 6.08 13.62
N THR A 480 -5.08 5.81 12.41
CA THR A 480 -3.66 5.73 12.07
C THR A 480 -3.24 6.99 11.31
N CYS A 481 -1.93 7.12 11.07
CA CYS A 481 -1.41 8.17 10.18
C CYS A 481 -1.69 9.62 10.65
N LEU A 482 -1.72 9.80 11.97
CA LEU A 482 -1.88 11.10 12.61
C LEU A 482 -0.55 11.87 12.67
N GLN A 483 -0.63 13.19 12.65
CA GLN A 483 0.50 14.03 12.95
C GLN A 483 0.87 13.86 14.42
N PHE A 484 2.16 13.72 14.67
CA PHE A 484 2.71 13.63 16.02
C PHE A 484 2.42 14.87 16.86
N GLY A 485 2.38 14.71 18.18
CA GLY A 485 2.25 15.80 19.14
C GLY A 485 1.05 16.71 18.90
N THR A 486 0.06 16.22 18.17
CA THR A 486 -1.07 17.01 17.68
C THR A 486 -2.30 16.62 18.46
N GLU A 487 -2.99 17.63 18.98
CA GLU A 487 -4.28 17.42 19.65
C GLU A 487 -5.36 17.19 18.59
N TYR A 488 -5.98 16.03 18.68
CA TYR A 488 -7.13 15.64 17.89
C TYR A 488 -8.36 15.62 18.77
N SER A 489 -9.47 16.16 18.27
CA SER A 489 -10.76 16.00 18.91
C SER A 489 -11.55 14.90 18.22
N TYR A 490 -11.90 13.84 18.94
CA TYR A 490 -12.73 12.77 18.43
C TYR A 490 -14.15 12.89 18.91
N GLN A 491 -15.09 12.72 18.00
CA GLN A 491 -16.50 12.61 18.30
C GLN A 491 -17.04 11.40 17.57
N ILE A 492 -17.88 10.61 18.23
CA ILE A 492 -18.43 9.40 17.66
C ILE A 492 -19.94 9.62 17.56
N ALA A 493 -20.50 9.33 16.40
CA ALA A 493 -21.94 9.16 16.25
C ALA A 493 -22.19 7.69 15.92
N ALA A 494 -23.20 7.13 16.58
CA ALA A 494 -23.76 5.86 16.15
C ALA A 494 -24.70 6.17 14.98
N TYR A 495 -24.68 5.32 13.96
CA TYR A 495 -25.66 5.37 12.90
C TYR A 495 -26.34 4.02 12.76
N ASP A 496 -27.60 4.04 12.35
CA ASP A 496 -28.36 2.83 12.08
C ASP A 496 -28.38 2.50 10.59
N ASP A 497 -28.87 1.30 10.36
CA ASP A 497 -29.13 0.68 9.07
C ASP A 497 -30.13 1.46 8.17
N ALA A 498 -30.78 2.51 8.67
CA ALA A 498 -31.66 3.43 7.93
C ALA A 498 -31.02 4.79 7.64
N GLY A 499 -29.82 5.04 8.15
CA GLY A 499 -29.04 6.25 7.91
C GLY A 499 -29.35 7.38 8.90
N ASN A 500 -30.04 7.13 10.01
CA ASN A 500 -30.01 8.15 11.07
C ASN A 500 -28.67 8.14 11.74
N ILE A 501 -28.27 9.32 12.19
CA ILE A 501 -27.03 9.53 12.90
C ILE A 501 -27.38 10.13 14.25
N SER A 502 -26.91 9.51 15.33
CA SER A 502 -27.09 10.02 16.68
C SER A 502 -26.40 11.37 16.85
N ASN A 503 -26.74 12.10 17.90
CA ASN A 503 -25.93 13.25 18.26
C ASN A 503 -24.50 12.78 18.55
N LEU A 504 -23.51 13.57 18.12
CA LEU A 504 -22.12 13.32 18.45
C LEU A 504 -21.93 13.22 19.97
N THR A 505 -21.03 12.33 20.40
CA THR A 505 -20.49 12.38 21.76
C THR A 505 -19.89 13.76 22.08
N ALA A 506 -19.71 14.05 23.37
CA ALA A 506 -18.87 15.17 23.75
C ALA A 506 -17.45 14.96 23.18
N PRO A 507 -16.80 16.01 22.64
CA PRO A 507 -15.49 15.88 22.02
C PRO A 507 -14.46 15.34 23.02
N LEU A 508 -13.84 14.24 22.64
CA LEU A 508 -12.74 13.61 23.34
C LEU A 508 -11.44 14.17 22.76
N PHE A 509 -10.77 15.05 23.51
CA PHE A 509 -9.51 15.64 23.10
C PHE A 509 -8.36 14.70 23.47
N ILE A 510 -7.62 14.24 22.47
CA ILE A 510 -6.52 13.30 22.60
C ILE A 510 -5.33 13.88 21.84
N SER A 511 -4.22 14.08 22.53
CA SER A 511 -2.96 14.44 21.88
C SER A 511 -2.21 13.17 21.51
N THR A 512 -1.87 13.01 20.24
CA THR A 512 -0.88 12.00 19.84
C THR A 512 0.45 12.29 20.51
N ASN A 513 1.25 11.25 20.67
CA ASN A 513 2.57 11.39 21.25
C ASN A 513 3.45 12.26 20.33
N ALA A 514 4.31 13.10 20.91
CA ALA A 514 5.29 13.84 20.13
C ALA A 514 6.31 12.87 19.49
N PRO A 515 7.07 13.29 18.45
CA PRO A 515 8.14 12.47 17.90
C PRO A 515 9.11 12.11 19.03
N GLY A 516 9.26 10.81 19.30
CA GLY A 516 10.14 10.31 20.35
C GLY A 516 9.47 9.93 21.68
N ASP A 517 8.14 10.02 21.80
CA ASP A 517 7.42 9.39 22.92
C ASP A 517 7.11 7.92 22.59
N LEU A 518 7.57 7.02 23.46
CA LEU A 518 7.46 5.56 23.30
C LEU A 518 5.98 5.13 23.27
N ASP A 519 5.59 4.35 22.26
CA ASP A 519 4.42 3.48 22.37
C ASP A 519 4.81 2.18 23.12
N ASP A 520 3.81 1.39 23.57
CA ASP A 520 3.99 0.13 24.31
C ASP A 520 4.85 -0.96 23.60
N SER A 521 5.38 -0.71 22.39
CA SER A 521 6.24 -1.64 21.63
C SER A 521 7.71 -1.21 21.50
N GLY A 522 8.09 0.01 21.91
CA GLY A 522 9.49 0.38 22.13
C GLY A 522 10.41 0.53 20.90
N LEU A 523 9.91 1.00 19.75
CA LEU A 523 10.71 1.34 18.56
C LEU A 523 10.91 2.86 18.38
N VAL A 524 12.04 3.27 17.79
CA VAL A 524 12.43 4.66 17.49
C VAL A 524 12.27 4.91 15.99
N TYR A 525 11.52 5.95 15.59
CA TYR A 525 11.37 6.37 14.19
C TYR A 525 12.38 7.51 13.87
N THR A 526 13.18 7.38 12.81
CA THR A 526 14.15 8.41 12.37
C THR A 526 13.52 9.40 11.38
N SER A 527 14.09 10.61 11.28
CA SER A 527 13.50 11.80 10.61
C SER A 527 13.22 11.65 9.10
N ASP A 528 13.97 10.81 8.39
CA ASP A 528 13.84 10.66 6.93
C ASP A 528 12.62 9.81 6.54
N PHE A 529 12.21 8.90 7.43
CA PHE A 529 10.97 8.14 7.29
C PHE A 529 9.74 9.01 7.57
N VAL A 530 9.89 10.02 8.44
CA VAL A 530 8.81 10.94 8.80
C VAL A 530 8.49 11.92 7.67
N LEU A 531 9.48 12.39 6.89
CA LEU A 531 9.24 13.25 5.72
C LEU A 531 8.65 12.48 4.53
N PHE A 532 9.10 11.23 4.30
CA PHE A 532 8.50 10.32 3.33
C PHE A 532 7.03 10.03 3.67
N VAL A 533 6.72 9.77 4.94
CA VAL A 533 5.35 9.58 5.42
C VAL A 533 4.55 10.90 5.41
N LEU A 534 5.16 12.07 5.66
CA LEU A 534 4.45 13.36 5.62
C LEU A 534 4.06 13.82 4.20
N ASP A 535 4.85 13.49 3.18
CA ASP A 535 4.49 13.76 1.78
C ASP A 535 3.49 12.74 1.23
N TRP A 536 3.60 11.49 1.68
CA TRP A 536 2.68 10.40 1.39
C TRP A 536 1.30 10.58 2.05
N LEU A 537 1.26 11.09 3.29
CA LEU A 537 0.01 11.39 4.02
C LEU A 537 -0.69 12.68 3.58
N LYS A 538 0.02 13.62 2.95
CA LYS A 538 -0.61 14.81 2.34
C LYS A 538 -1.30 14.49 0.99
N GLN A 539 -0.99 13.34 0.38
CA GLN A 539 -1.57 12.87 -0.87
C GLN A 539 -2.76 11.90 -0.69
N GLY A 540 -3.12 11.55 0.54
CA GLY A 540 -4.36 10.83 0.84
C GLY A 540 -4.29 9.30 0.84
N ASP A 541 -3.11 8.70 0.68
CA ASP A 541 -2.94 7.24 0.79
C ASP A 541 -2.47 6.83 2.20
N CYS A 542 -3.27 6.01 2.87
CA CYS A 542 -2.98 5.38 4.16
C CYS A 542 -2.60 3.91 3.92
N PRO A 543 -1.64 3.30 4.65
CA PRO A 543 -1.41 1.87 4.57
C PRO A 543 -2.46 1.15 5.40
N ASP A 544 -2.98 0.05 4.87
CA ASP A 544 -3.62 -0.98 5.68
C ASP A 544 -2.66 -1.53 6.75
N ALA A 545 -3.23 -2.12 7.80
CA ALA A 545 -2.58 -2.54 9.03
C ALA A 545 -1.52 -3.67 8.92
N ASP A 546 -1.00 -3.97 7.74
CA ASP A 546 0.09 -4.94 7.54
C ASP A 546 1.25 -4.33 6.74
N PHE A 547 2.06 -3.52 7.40
CA PHE A 547 3.41 -3.21 6.94
C PHE A 547 4.32 -4.41 7.19
N ASN A 548 4.22 -5.43 6.33
CA ASN A 548 5.15 -6.54 6.25
C ASN A 548 5.86 -6.51 4.88
N TYR A 549 6.98 -5.77 4.82
CA TYR A 549 8.19 -6.08 4.05
C TYR A 549 8.04 -6.69 2.62
N ASP A 550 7.74 -5.90 1.57
CA ASP A 550 8.44 -5.94 0.25
C ASP A 550 7.95 -4.91 -0.82
N MET A 551 8.94 -4.29 -1.52
CA MET A 551 8.95 -3.55 -2.82
C MET A 551 8.10 -2.27 -3.06
N ILE A 552 8.68 -1.09 -3.37
CA ILE A 552 9.31 -0.60 -4.64
C ILE A 552 8.35 -0.61 -5.84
N VAL A 553 7.79 0.57 -6.18
CA VAL A 553 7.04 0.83 -7.43
C VAL A 553 7.91 1.63 -8.41
N ASN A 554 7.90 1.19 -9.68
CA ASN A 554 8.69 1.67 -10.80
C ASN A 554 8.34 3.10 -11.28
N PHE A 555 9.36 3.80 -11.77
CA PHE A 555 9.36 5.20 -12.23
C PHE A 555 8.60 5.49 -13.55
N GLU A 556 8.06 4.50 -14.25
CA GLU A 556 7.45 4.68 -15.59
C GLU A 556 5.97 5.09 -15.55
N ASP A 557 5.21 4.74 -14.51
CA ASP A 557 3.78 5.06 -14.41
C ASP A 557 3.52 6.49 -13.90
N PHE A 558 4.51 7.10 -13.22
CA PHE A 558 4.45 8.49 -12.75
C PHE A 558 4.54 9.50 -13.91
N ALA A 559 5.16 9.13 -15.04
CA ALA A 559 5.39 10.04 -16.16
C ALA A 559 4.16 10.24 -17.07
N LEU A 560 3.18 9.34 -17.04
CA LEU A 560 1.99 9.40 -17.90
C LEU A 560 0.84 10.24 -17.31
N LEU A 561 0.80 10.43 -15.98
CA LEU A 561 -0.25 11.19 -15.29
C LEU A 561 -0.10 12.72 -15.45
N VAL A 562 1.12 13.21 -15.71
CA VAL A 562 1.44 14.66 -15.76
C VAL A 562 1.21 15.29 -17.16
N GLY A 563 0.95 14.48 -18.19
CA GLY A 563 1.03 14.90 -19.60
C GLY A 563 -0.16 15.67 -20.20
N GLU A 564 -1.37 15.61 -19.64
CA GLU A 564 -2.59 16.10 -20.34
C GLU A 564 -3.19 17.43 -19.84
N TYR A 565 -2.71 18.04 -18.76
CA TYR A 565 -3.39 19.21 -18.16
C TYR A 565 -2.72 20.58 -18.34
N TRP A 566 -1.62 20.72 -19.08
CA TRP A 566 -0.86 21.98 -19.11
C TRP A 566 -0.70 22.58 -20.51
N THR A 567 -1.77 23.22 -21.01
CA THR A 567 -1.64 24.17 -22.14
C THR A 567 -1.13 25.52 -21.64
N GLY A 568 0.16 25.52 -21.30
CA GLY A 568 0.89 26.69 -20.84
C GLY A 568 2.16 26.35 -20.10
N TYR A 569 3.00 25.44 -20.63
CA TYR A 569 4.29 25.13 -20.03
C TYR A 569 5.20 26.36 -20.03
N ASP A 570 5.26 27.02 -18.88
CA ASP A 570 6.26 28.03 -18.57
C ASP A 570 7.56 27.33 -18.23
N SER A 571 8.51 27.41 -19.16
CA SER A 571 9.87 26.87 -18.98
C SER A 571 10.84 27.89 -18.37
N THR A 572 10.34 29.01 -17.81
CA THR A 572 11.22 30.01 -17.20
C THR A 572 11.67 29.57 -15.81
N PRO A 573 12.99 29.56 -15.53
CA PRO A 573 13.48 29.25 -14.19
C PRO A 573 13.01 30.26 -13.13
N PRO A 574 12.83 29.84 -11.87
CA PRO A 574 12.69 30.75 -10.74
C PRO A 574 13.83 31.77 -10.66
N THR A 575 13.59 32.91 -10.02
CA THR A 575 14.69 33.82 -9.66
C THR A 575 15.64 33.15 -8.68
N VAL A 576 16.94 33.43 -8.80
CA VAL A 576 17.97 32.90 -7.88
C VAL A 576 17.72 33.42 -6.46
N PRO A 577 17.80 32.56 -5.42
CA PRO A 577 17.77 33.00 -4.02
C PRO A 577 18.86 34.02 -3.74
N ALA A 578 18.49 35.19 -3.23
CA ALA A 578 19.42 36.30 -2.97
C ALA A 578 19.68 36.49 -1.47
N ASN A 579 20.76 37.17 -1.09
CA ASN A 579 21.11 37.48 0.30
C ASN A 579 21.18 36.24 1.22
N LEU A 580 21.82 35.16 0.76
CA LEU A 580 22.13 34.02 1.63
C LEU A 580 23.04 34.48 2.77
N THR A 581 22.57 34.31 4.00
CA THR A 581 23.22 34.76 5.24
C THR A 581 23.05 33.73 6.36
N THR A 582 23.82 33.86 7.44
CA THR A 582 23.59 33.07 8.66
C THR A 582 22.82 33.87 9.71
N ALA A 583 21.84 33.24 10.36
CA ALA A 583 21.16 33.80 11.54
C ALA A 583 21.71 33.26 12.87
N LEU A 584 22.15 32.00 12.88
CA LEU A 584 22.77 31.35 14.02
C LEU A 584 23.99 30.56 13.55
N LEU A 585 25.09 30.68 14.29
CA LEU A 585 26.33 29.96 14.03
C LEU A 585 26.83 29.38 15.35
N GLY A 586 26.65 28.08 15.52
CA GLY A 586 27.10 27.33 16.68
C GLY A 586 28.27 26.42 16.37
N ASP A 587 28.57 25.54 17.32
CA ASP A 587 29.68 24.60 17.28
C ASP A 587 29.42 23.38 16.40
N VAL A 588 28.17 22.94 16.23
CA VAL A 588 27.79 21.92 15.22
C VAL A 588 26.45 22.26 14.54
N ILE A 589 26.16 23.56 14.36
CA ILE A 589 24.90 24.02 13.80
C ILE A 589 25.09 25.31 13.01
N VAL A 590 24.44 25.39 11.85
CA VAL A 590 24.40 26.59 11.00
C VAL A 590 22.96 26.85 10.59
N GLU A 591 22.42 28.02 10.91
CA GLU A 591 21.11 28.46 10.42
C GLU A 591 21.30 29.45 9.27
N LEU A 592 20.81 29.07 8.10
CA LEU A 592 20.82 29.83 6.86
C LEU A 592 19.50 30.59 6.68
N ASN A 593 19.58 31.79 6.11
CA ASN A 593 18.42 32.56 5.66
C ASN A 593 18.72 33.24 4.31
N TRP A 594 17.71 33.37 3.46
CA TRP A 594 17.81 34.07 2.18
C TRP A 594 16.55 34.88 1.85
N THR A 595 16.57 35.61 0.75
CA THR A 595 15.42 36.36 0.23
C THR A 595 14.57 35.45 -0.67
N PRO A 596 13.23 35.50 -0.57
CA PRO A 596 12.35 34.65 -1.36
C PRO A 596 12.56 34.78 -2.88
N SER A 597 12.52 33.65 -3.56
CA SER A 597 12.50 33.55 -5.02
C SER A 597 11.08 33.69 -5.58
N ALA A 598 10.98 34.14 -6.83
CA ALA A 598 9.72 34.28 -7.55
C ALA A 598 9.71 33.39 -8.81
N HIS A 599 8.56 32.80 -9.08
CA HIS A 599 8.24 32.07 -10.31
C HIS A 599 6.75 32.29 -10.61
N ASN A 600 6.35 32.30 -11.88
CA ASN A 600 4.99 32.67 -12.29
C ASN A 600 3.89 31.76 -11.71
N PHE A 601 4.29 30.57 -11.27
CA PHE A 601 3.40 29.55 -10.70
C PHE A 601 3.78 29.14 -9.27
N GLY A 602 4.74 29.82 -8.65
CA GLY A 602 5.19 29.55 -7.29
C GLY A 602 6.46 28.70 -7.21
N ILE A 603 7.04 28.72 -6.01
CA ILE A 603 8.22 27.94 -5.59
C ILE A 603 7.70 26.74 -4.80
N ALA A 604 8.19 25.55 -5.12
CA ALA A 604 7.89 24.34 -4.35
C ALA A 604 8.77 24.29 -3.11
N TYR A 605 10.08 24.42 -3.30
CA TYR A 605 11.08 24.40 -2.24
C TYR A 605 12.40 25.01 -2.73
N TYR A 606 13.35 25.12 -1.83
CA TYR A 606 14.74 25.45 -2.09
C TYR A 606 15.62 24.23 -1.82
N GLU A 607 16.67 24.05 -2.60
CA GLU A 607 17.69 23.04 -2.35
C GLU A 607 18.93 23.71 -1.76
N ILE A 608 19.44 23.16 -0.67
CA ILE A 608 20.58 23.66 0.07
C ILE A 608 21.76 22.73 -0.16
N PHE A 609 22.90 23.32 -0.45
CA PHE A 609 24.14 22.61 -0.68
C PHE A 609 25.19 23.06 0.33
N ARG A 610 25.93 22.10 0.90
CA ARG A 610 27.11 22.30 1.74
C ARG A 610 28.32 21.73 1.03
N ASP A 611 29.35 22.53 0.84
CA ASP A 611 30.59 22.15 0.14
C ASP A 611 30.37 21.58 -1.27
N GLY A 612 29.27 22.00 -1.91
CA GLY A 612 28.84 21.56 -3.24
C GLY A 612 27.97 20.31 -3.23
N GLU A 613 27.82 19.64 -2.08
CA GLU A 613 26.94 18.49 -1.92
C GLU A 613 25.55 18.93 -1.45
N PHE A 614 24.51 18.30 -1.98
CA PHE A 614 23.14 18.55 -1.57
C PHE A 614 22.91 18.00 -0.16
N ILE A 615 22.48 18.86 0.78
CA ILE A 615 22.26 18.48 2.19
C ILE A 615 20.81 18.53 2.63
N GLY A 616 19.91 19.03 1.77
CA GLY A 616 18.48 19.00 2.05
C GLY A 616 17.71 20.10 1.33
N THR A 617 16.40 20.10 1.57
CA THR A 617 15.49 21.11 1.04
C THR A 617 14.93 21.99 2.15
N SER A 618 14.37 23.14 1.77
CA SER A 618 13.51 23.94 2.62
C SER A 618 12.33 24.48 1.84
N GLU A 619 11.11 24.36 2.38
CA GLU A 619 9.91 25.01 1.83
C GLU A 619 9.81 26.49 2.21
N THR A 620 10.68 26.96 3.10
CA THR A 620 10.73 28.35 3.59
C THR A 620 12.08 28.99 3.28
N GLU A 621 12.24 30.30 3.48
CA GLU A 621 13.48 31.01 3.17
C GLU A 621 14.58 30.87 4.24
N SER A 622 14.53 29.77 4.99
CA SER A 622 15.45 29.45 6.08
C SER A 622 15.76 27.96 6.09
N TYR A 623 16.97 27.58 6.50
CA TYR A 623 17.35 26.18 6.68
C TYR A 623 18.32 26.04 7.84
N MET A 624 18.02 25.14 8.77
CA MET A 624 18.86 24.88 9.93
C MET A 624 19.64 23.58 9.71
N ASP A 625 20.90 23.72 9.30
CA ASP A 625 21.83 22.60 9.20
C ASP A 625 22.25 22.17 10.61
N LYS A 626 21.63 21.08 11.09
CA LYS A 626 21.90 20.41 12.37
C LYS A 626 22.63 19.08 12.15
N ASP A 627 23.12 18.85 10.95
CA ASP A 627 23.64 17.56 10.54
C ASP A 627 24.84 17.14 11.40
N LEU A 628 24.91 15.84 11.66
CA LEU A 628 25.86 15.19 12.55
C LEU A 628 27.31 15.23 12.02
N GLU A 629 27.49 15.69 10.79
CA GLU A 629 28.78 15.90 10.10
C GLU A 629 29.36 17.31 10.31
N LEU A 630 28.62 18.24 10.90
CA LEU A 630 29.17 19.54 11.30
C LEU A 630 30.14 19.35 12.48
N MET A 631 31.42 19.63 12.23
CA MET A 631 32.47 19.59 13.23
C MET A 631 32.67 20.98 13.82
N PRO A 632 33.00 21.10 15.12
CA PRO A 632 33.37 22.38 15.72
C PRO A 632 34.66 22.92 15.11
N ASP A 633 34.79 24.25 15.09
CA ASP A 633 35.96 24.96 14.54
C ASP A 633 36.28 24.56 13.09
N THR A 634 35.25 24.28 12.29
CA THR A 634 35.38 23.76 10.92
C THR A 634 34.67 24.68 9.93
N ALA A 635 35.33 24.92 8.79
CA ALA A 635 34.82 25.80 7.74
C ALA A 635 33.93 25.03 6.76
N TYR A 636 32.80 25.63 6.40
CA TYR A 636 31.82 25.10 5.46
C TYR A 636 31.40 26.18 4.48
N SER A 637 31.04 25.78 3.26
CA SER A 637 30.50 26.65 2.22
C SER A 637 29.06 26.25 1.89
N TYR A 638 28.16 27.22 1.73
CA TYR A 638 26.75 26.99 1.47
C TYR A 638 26.27 27.71 0.21
N THR A 639 25.43 27.04 -0.56
CA THR A 639 24.67 27.64 -1.66
C THR A 639 23.24 27.15 -1.66
N VAL A 640 22.32 27.95 -2.19
CA VAL A 640 20.89 27.61 -2.25
C VAL A 640 20.36 27.88 -3.66
N ARG A 641 19.51 27.02 -4.21
CA ARG A 641 18.72 27.32 -5.41
C ARG A 641 17.24 27.08 -5.16
N ALA A 642 16.39 27.78 -5.91
CA ALA A 642 14.95 27.61 -5.84
C ALA A 642 14.46 26.60 -6.89
N VAL A 643 13.47 25.80 -6.52
CA VAL A 643 12.81 24.82 -7.38
C VAL A 643 11.34 25.22 -7.49
N SER A 644 10.85 25.40 -8.71
CA SER A 644 9.42 25.68 -8.94
C SER A 644 8.55 24.44 -8.71
N ILE A 645 7.23 24.64 -8.66
CA ILE A 645 6.23 23.55 -8.64
C ILE A 645 6.24 22.64 -9.88
N PHE A 646 7.03 22.96 -10.91
CA PHE A 646 7.22 22.15 -12.12
C PHE A 646 8.64 21.58 -12.23
N ASP A 647 9.36 21.53 -11.12
CA ASP A 647 10.74 21.00 -11.01
C ASP A 647 11.77 21.75 -11.89
N ILE A 648 11.46 23.01 -12.21
CA ILE A 648 12.41 23.91 -12.87
C ILE A 648 13.27 24.59 -11.82
N GLN A 649 14.59 24.45 -11.95
CA GLN A 649 15.60 24.92 -11.01
C GLN A 649 16.15 26.30 -11.40
N SER A 650 16.36 27.18 -10.43
CA SER A 650 17.17 28.39 -10.62
C SER A 650 18.66 28.04 -10.67
N GLU A 651 19.49 29.00 -11.09
CA GLU A 651 20.94 28.96 -10.77
C GLU A 651 21.14 28.98 -9.24
N LEU A 652 22.32 28.54 -8.79
CA LEU A 652 22.73 28.61 -7.38
C LEU A 652 22.93 30.07 -6.93
N SER A 653 22.65 30.33 -5.66
CA SER A 653 22.99 31.59 -5.00
C SER A 653 24.50 31.84 -4.98
N ASP A 654 24.89 33.05 -4.57
CA ASP A 654 26.26 33.30 -4.15
C ASP A 654 26.65 32.38 -2.98
N VAL A 655 27.92 31.97 -2.95
CA VAL A 655 28.47 31.07 -1.92
C VAL A 655 28.63 31.81 -0.60
N LEU A 656 28.04 31.27 0.46
CA LEU A 656 28.20 31.72 1.84
C LEU A 656 29.23 30.83 2.56
N ASN A 657 30.35 31.40 3.00
CA ASN A 657 31.35 30.66 3.78
C ASN A 657 31.18 30.96 5.27
N VAL A 658 31.20 29.91 6.10
CA VAL A 658 31.02 29.99 7.55
C VAL A 658 32.06 29.11 8.25
N THR A 659 32.33 29.39 9.52
CA THR A 659 33.17 28.53 10.36
C THR A 659 32.44 28.31 11.67
N THR A 660 32.12 27.05 11.97
CA THR A 660 31.46 26.66 13.21
C THR A 660 32.31 27.03 14.42
N GLN A 661 31.67 27.20 15.57
CA GLN A 661 32.35 27.56 16.82
C GLN A 661 33.09 26.36 17.42
N PRO A 662 34.10 26.57 18.30
CA PRO A 662 34.72 25.48 19.03
C PRO A 662 33.75 24.83 20.04
N LEU A 663 33.96 23.55 20.34
CA LEU A 663 33.18 22.82 21.35
C LEU A 663 33.48 23.36 22.77
N ILE A 664 32.43 23.69 23.53
CA ILE A 664 32.55 24.26 24.87
C ILE A 664 31.89 23.32 25.90
N ASN A 665 32.58 23.06 27.02
CA ASN A 665 31.95 22.45 28.20
C ASN A 665 31.10 23.50 28.92
N LEU A 666 29.80 23.24 29.00
CA LEU A 666 28.83 24.14 29.60
C LEU A 666 28.86 24.14 31.14
N ILE A 667 29.47 23.12 31.74
CA ILE A 667 29.69 23.06 33.20
C ILE A 667 30.91 23.92 33.56
N VAL A 668 30.70 24.91 34.42
CA VAL A 668 31.77 25.76 34.97
C VAL A 668 32.44 25.11 36.19
N ASN A 669 33.72 25.37 36.44
CA ASN A 669 34.48 24.75 37.55
C ASN A 669 34.24 23.22 37.61
N ASN A 670 34.38 22.58 36.47
CA ASN A 670 33.98 21.19 36.24
C ASN A 670 34.95 20.15 36.81
N SER A 671 36.17 20.57 37.15
CA SER A 671 37.19 19.77 37.83
C SER A 671 37.30 20.07 39.33
N PHE A 672 36.43 20.94 39.87
CA PHE A 672 36.41 21.32 41.29
C PHE A 672 37.70 21.95 41.86
N GLU A 673 38.63 22.35 41.00
CA GLU A 673 39.92 22.93 41.40
C GLU A 673 39.77 24.29 42.09
N GLU A 674 38.66 24.98 41.82
CA GLU A 674 38.27 26.23 42.47
C GLU A 674 37.35 26.01 43.68
N GLY A 675 37.33 24.79 44.22
CA GLY A 675 36.48 24.40 45.34
C GLY A 675 35.01 24.27 44.93
N LEU A 676 34.08 24.66 45.81
CA LEU A 676 32.63 24.62 45.54
C LEU A 676 32.12 25.90 44.84
N THR A 677 32.98 26.65 44.16
CA THR A 677 32.53 27.84 43.42
C THR A 677 31.52 27.41 42.34
N ASN A 678 30.32 28.00 42.36
CA ASN A 678 29.15 27.64 41.53
C ASN A 678 28.50 26.27 41.84
N TRP A 679 28.92 25.60 42.92
CA TRP A 679 28.36 24.33 43.38
C TRP A 679 27.71 24.48 44.77
N GLY A 680 26.51 23.95 44.93
CA GLY A 680 25.69 23.89 46.15
C GLY A 680 25.04 22.52 46.31
N GLY A 681 23.81 22.46 46.83
CA GLY A 681 23.02 21.23 46.97
C GLY A 681 22.56 20.92 48.41
N TYR A 682 21.92 19.77 48.59
CA TYR A 682 21.30 19.31 49.84
C TYR A 682 22.03 18.06 50.38
N GLY A 683 22.19 17.91 51.70
CA GLY A 683 22.89 16.76 52.30
C GLY A 683 24.38 17.00 52.63
N GLN A 684 25.17 15.92 52.81
CA GLN A 684 26.58 15.99 53.21
C GLN A 684 27.54 15.87 52.00
N TYR A 685 28.05 17.02 51.54
CA TYR A 685 29.09 17.11 50.50
C TYR A 685 30.22 18.08 50.91
N ALA A 686 31.45 17.83 50.44
CA ALA A 686 32.61 18.68 50.68
C ALA A 686 33.68 18.45 49.60
N ILE A 687 34.66 19.34 49.49
CA ILE A 687 35.84 19.10 48.64
C ILE A 687 36.83 18.20 49.37
N ASP A 688 37.28 17.15 48.69
CA ASP A 688 38.43 16.35 49.12
C ASP A 688 39.65 16.82 48.34
N SER A 689 40.64 17.37 49.03
CA SER A 689 41.89 17.84 48.43
C SER A 689 42.99 16.78 48.42
N THR A 690 42.65 15.52 48.71
CA THR A 690 43.61 14.40 48.74
C THR A 690 43.32 13.32 47.70
N ILE A 691 42.12 13.34 47.13
CA ILE A 691 41.65 12.38 46.12
C ILE A 691 41.04 13.21 45.00
N GLY A 692 41.63 13.16 43.80
CA GLY A 692 41.12 13.77 42.57
C GLY A 692 41.53 12.91 41.38
N ARG A 693 40.80 12.99 40.27
CA ARG A 693 41.15 12.35 39.00
C ARG A 693 42.13 13.22 38.24
N THR A 694 41.83 14.51 38.10
CA THR A 694 42.74 15.53 37.59
C THR A 694 42.85 16.69 38.59
N GLY A 695 43.95 17.44 38.56
CA GLY A 695 44.14 18.63 39.42
C GLY A 695 44.36 18.39 40.93
N GLY A 696 43.88 17.28 41.49
CA GLY A 696 44.12 16.84 42.88
C GLY A 696 42.98 17.11 43.86
N LYS A 697 41.90 17.80 43.44
CA LYS A 697 40.67 17.96 44.21
C LYS A 697 39.53 17.16 43.57
N SER A 698 38.52 16.83 44.36
CA SER A 698 37.24 16.32 43.85
C SER A 698 36.10 16.63 44.83
N LEU A 699 34.87 16.53 44.35
CA LEU A 699 33.69 16.66 45.20
C LEU A 699 33.36 15.32 45.86
N LYS A 700 33.35 15.29 47.20
CA LYS A 700 33.12 14.11 48.04
C LYS A 700 31.76 14.16 48.71
N THR A 701 31.09 13.00 48.78
CA THR A 701 29.82 12.82 49.52
C THR A 701 29.89 11.64 50.49
N THR A 702 29.25 11.76 51.67
CA THR A 702 29.23 10.73 52.74
C THR A 702 27.88 10.64 53.48
N GLY A 703 27.40 9.45 53.87
CA GLY A 703 26.38 9.30 54.94
C GLY A 703 24.92 8.98 54.54
N VAL A 704 24.09 8.77 55.57
CA VAL A 704 22.74 8.15 55.52
C VAL A 704 21.67 9.14 55.06
N THR A 705 21.32 9.02 53.77
CA THR A 705 20.06 9.43 53.11
C THR A 705 19.99 10.84 52.49
N GLY A 706 19.89 10.85 51.14
CA GLY A 706 19.18 11.86 50.34
C GLY A 706 19.94 13.12 49.92
N GLY A 707 21.27 13.06 49.71
CA GLY A 707 22.07 14.23 49.38
C GLY A 707 22.45 14.36 47.90
N TYR A 708 22.55 15.57 47.38
CA TYR A 708 23.10 15.86 46.05
C TYR A 708 23.98 17.10 46.10
N GLY A 709 25.07 17.09 45.31
CA GLY A 709 25.80 18.29 44.94
C GLY A 709 25.18 18.85 43.67
N GLU A 710 24.72 20.10 43.70
CA GLU A 710 24.04 20.76 42.58
C GLU A 710 24.93 21.86 42.04
N GLN A 711 25.11 21.92 40.73
CA GLN A 711 25.64 23.12 40.13
C GLN A 711 24.54 24.18 39.98
N ASN A 712 24.76 25.36 40.56
CA ASN A 712 23.91 26.55 40.52
C ASN A 712 22.55 26.48 41.24
N SER A 713 22.58 26.66 42.57
CA SER A 713 21.38 26.93 43.38
C SER A 713 20.78 28.32 43.06
N GLY A 714 19.93 28.38 42.04
CA GLY A 714 19.08 29.54 41.73
C GLY A 714 19.12 29.99 40.27
N ASN A 715 18.04 29.71 39.53
CA ASN A 715 17.63 30.31 38.24
C ASN A 715 18.72 30.49 37.16
N PHE A 716 19.66 29.56 37.03
CA PHE A 716 20.54 29.52 35.86
C PHE A 716 20.07 28.42 34.89
N THR A 717 19.89 28.79 33.63
CA THR A 717 19.50 27.91 32.54
C THR A 717 20.73 27.66 31.67
N TYR A 718 21.17 26.40 31.53
CA TYR A 718 22.12 26.07 30.48
C TYR A 718 21.52 26.44 29.12
N PRO A 719 22.26 27.09 28.21
CA PRO A 719 21.73 27.49 26.90
C PRO A 719 21.69 26.29 25.94
N LEU A 720 20.99 25.23 26.33
CA LEU A 720 20.82 24.04 25.50
C LEU A 720 19.83 24.34 24.38
N VAL A 721 20.15 23.90 23.16
CA VAL A 721 19.30 24.09 21.99
C VAL A 721 18.25 22.97 21.93
N PRO A 722 16.94 23.28 21.91
CA PRO A 722 15.91 22.26 21.73
C PRO A 722 16.10 21.46 20.43
N GLY A 723 15.83 20.16 20.51
CA GLY A 723 16.09 19.19 19.43
C GLY A 723 17.56 18.76 19.27
N ARG A 724 18.50 19.36 20.00
CA ARG A 724 19.94 19.03 19.91
C ARG A 724 20.36 18.00 20.94
N THR A 725 21.22 17.06 20.54
CA THR A 725 21.82 16.05 21.43
C THR A 725 23.05 16.58 22.14
N TYR A 726 23.11 16.35 23.45
CA TYR A 726 24.26 16.66 24.29
C TYR A 726 24.78 15.40 24.96
N LYS A 727 26.10 15.37 25.19
CA LYS A 727 26.77 14.35 25.98
C LYS A 727 27.13 14.94 27.34
N ALA A 728 26.58 14.35 28.38
CA ALA A 728 26.94 14.66 29.75
C ALA A 728 27.72 13.51 30.38
N SER A 729 28.72 13.84 31.18
CA SER A 729 29.49 12.84 31.91
C SER A 729 29.96 13.33 33.27
N ALA A 730 30.29 12.37 34.14
CA ALA A 730 30.95 12.60 35.40
C ALA A 730 31.89 11.43 35.69
N TRP A 731 33.12 11.73 36.08
CA TRP A 731 34.01 10.71 36.61
C TRP A 731 33.73 10.51 38.09
N MET A 732 33.63 9.27 38.53
CA MET A 732 33.35 8.93 39.91
C MET A 732 34.23 7.81 40.45
N ARG A 733 34.43 7.82 41.76
CA ARG A 733 35.11 6.77 42.53
C ARG A 733 34.27 6.43 43.76
N LEU A 734 34.20 5.15 44.11
CA LEU A 734 33.33 4.65 45.18
C LEU A 734 34.09 3.81 46.22
N GLU A 735 33.78 4.04 47.49
CA GLU A 735 34.26 3.25 48.62
C GLU A 735 33.11 2.84 49.56
N ASN A 736 32.88 1.53 49.67
CA ASN A 736 31.90 0.87 50.53
C ASN A 736 30.46 1.39 50.35
N VAL A 737 30.07 1.68 49.11
CA VAL A 737 28.75 2.23 48.79
C VAL A 737 27.70 1.12 48.82
N ALA A 738 26.79 1.12 49.79
CA ALA A 738 25.80 0.05 49.97
C ALA A 738 24.38 0.59 50.09
N GLY A 739 23.41 -0.01 49.38
CA GLY A 739 22.00 0.41 49.32
C GLY A 739 21.38 0.14 47.95
N ASN A 740 20.07 0.34 47.80
CA ASN A 740 19.38 0.13 46.51
C ASN A 740 19.69 1.21 45.47
N ASN A 741 20.05 2.44 45.90
CA ASN A 741 20.15 3.62 45.03
C ASN A 741 21.54 4.32 45.08
N GLY A 742 22.66 3.61 45.30
CA GLY A 742 24.07 4.11 45.38
C GLY A 742 24.44 5.57 45.01
N ALA A 743 25.33 5.74 44.01
CA ALA A 743 25.80 7.05 43.55
C ALA A 743 25.70 7.18 42.02
N THR A 744 25.35 8.38 41.53
CA THR A 744 25.27 8.69 40.10
C THR A 744 25.40 10.19 39.84
N ALA A 745 25.34 10.62 38.59
CA ALA A 745 25.09 12.01 38.20
C ALA A 745 23.79 12.09 37.40
N ARG A 746 23.19 13.28 37.33
CA ARG A 746 22.00 13.51 36.51
C ARG A 746 21.97 14.94 36.00
N PHE A 747 21.21 15.14 34.95
CA PHE A 747 20.74 16.44 34.52
C PHE A 747 19.26 16.58 34.91
N VAL A 748 18.84 17.69 35.50
CA VAL A 748 17.44 17.93 35.86
C VAL A 748 16.90 19.08 35.04
N GLN A 749 15.97 18.80 34.13
CA GLN A 749 15.16 19.84 33.48
C GLN A 749 14.19 20.42 34.51
N LEU A 750 14.01 21.75 34.51
CA LEU A 750 13.24 22.45 35.55
C LEU A 750 11.74 22.55 35.22
N SER A 751 11.36 22.54 33.93
CA SER A 751 9.95 22.56 33.51
C SER A 751 9.76 21.88 32.14
N PRO A 752 8.93 20.82 32.06
CA PRO A 752 8.49 19.98 33.18
C PRO A 752 9.71 19.42 33.94
N SER A 753 9.55 19.14 35.24
CA SER A 753 10.67 18.65 36.05
C SER A 753 11.03 17.21 35.66
N VAL A 754 12.07 17.02 34.86
CA VAL A 754 12.51 15.71 34.37
C VAL A 754 13.95 15.45 34.82
N GLU A 755 14.17 14.31 35.48
CA GLU A 755 15.49 13.90 35.97
C GLU A 755 16.13 12.86 35.04
N ILE A 756 17.25 13.25 34.44
CA ILE A 756 17.98 12.50 33.42
C ILE A 756 19.26 11.92 34.06
N TYR A 757 19.16 10.70 34.60
CA TYR A 757 20.26 10.01 35.28
C TYR A 757 21.33 9.45 34.34
N PHE A 758 22.60 9.57 34.71
CA PHE A 758 23.73 9.14 33.89
C PHE A 758 24.00 7.66 34.13
N GLY A 759 23.25 6.83 33.42
CA GLY A 759 23.28 5.39 33.57
C GLY A 759 22.79 4.91 34.95
N ASN A 760 22.98 3.61 35.20
CA ASN A 760 22.52 2.97 36.43
C ASN A 760 23.34 3.44 37.64
N TRP A 761 22.64 3.60 38.77
CA TRP A 761 23.25 3.84 40.07
C TRP A 761 24.38 2.86 40.35
N LYS A 762 25.52 3.40 40.78
CA LYS A 762 26.72 2.62 41.05
C LYS A 762 26.83 2.35 42.56
N THR A 763 27.00 1.08 42.90
CA THR A 763 27.18 0.60 44.28
C THR A 763 28.50 -0.19 44.39
N GLY A 764 28.93 -0.45 45.63
CA GLY A 764 30.13 -1.23 45.94
C GLY A 764 31.40 -0.38 46.02
N ASN A 765 32.50 -0.99 45.56
CA ASN A 765 33.84 -0.42 45.58
C ASN A 765 34.38 -0.34 44.15
N THR A 766 34.90 0.81 43.73
CA THR A 766 35.70 0.90 42.50
C THR A 766 37.17 0.55 42.74
N ASN A 767 37.53 0.16 43.98
CA ASN A 767 38.87 -0.29 44.39
C ASN A 767 39.98 0.73 44.05
N GLY A 768 39.69 2.02 44.19
CA GLY A 768 40.63 3.10 43.92
C GLY A 768 40.60 3.64 42.50
N ASN A 769 39.88 2.99 41.57
CA ASN A 769 39.76 3.44 40.19
C ASN A 769 38.65 4.49 40.03
N TRP A 770 38.85 5.39 39.07
CA TRP A 770 37.82 6.29 38.57
C TRP A 770 37.09 5.62 37.40
N ILE A 771 35.77 5.69 37.42
CA ILE A 771 34.88 5.21 36.36
C ILE A 771 34.06 6.38 35.85
N GLU A 772 33.77 6.42 34.55
CA GLU A 772 32.91 7.45 33.98
C GLU A 772 31.46 6.98 33.95
N VAL A 773 30.56 7.84 34.40
CA VAL A 773 29.14 7.73 34.04
C VAL A 773 28.85 8.73 32.94
N VAL A 774 28.21 8.27 31.88
CA VAL A 774 27.93 9.04 30.67
C VAL A 774 26.45 8.91 30.36
N ARG A 775 25.85 9.98 29.87
CA ARG A 775 24.57 9.92 29.19
C ARG A 775 24.54 10.92 28.04
N GLU A 776 24.05 10.43 26.91
CA GLU A 776 23.62 11.24 25.79
C GLU A 776 22.13 11.50 25.94
N PHE A 777 21.70 12.73 25.69
CA PHE A 777 20.28 13.08 25.70
C PHE A 777 19.99 14.19 24.70
N THR A 778 18.86 14.06 24.01
CA THR A 778 18.31 15.10 23.16
C THR A 778 17.50 16.06 24.01
N VAL A 779 17.75 17.36 23.82
CA VAL A 779 17.05 18.42 24.56
C VAL A 779 15.62 18.49 24.01
N PRO A 780 14.57 18.36 24.83
CA PRO A 780 13.20 18.41 24.34
C PRO A 780 12.82 19.82 23.88
N GLU A 781 11.89 19.91 22.93
CA GLU A 781 11.41 21.17 22.32
C GLU A 781 10.90 22.19 23.35
N ASN A 782 10.41 21.73 24.50
CA ASN A 782 9.91 22.57 25.60
C ASN A 782 10.96 22.93 26.66
N TYR A 783 12.25 22.77 26.36
CA TYR A 783 13.32 23.08 27.31
C TYR A 783 13.35 24.56 27.69
N THR A 784 13.10 24.85 28.97
CA THR A 784 13.12 26.21 29.54
C THR A 784 14.27 26.43 30.54
N GLY A 785 14.97 25.36 30.89
CA GLY A 785 16.09 25.39 31.83
C GLY A 785 16.38 24.04 32.47
N GLY A 786 17.61 23.88 32.96
CA GLY A 786 18.05 22.66 33.62
C GLY A 786 19.29 22.88 34.47
N ARG A 787 19.52 21.97 35.41
CA ARG A 787 20.67 21.94 36.32
C ARG A 787 21.41 20.61 36.24
N PHE A 788 22.66 20.58 36.69
CA PHE A 788 23.46 19.36 36.76
C PHE A 788 23.66 18.98 38.22
N ASP A 789 23.32 17.74 38.56
CA ASP A 789 23.44 17.21 39.92
C ASP A 789 24.38 16.00 39.93
N VAL A 790 25.26 15.92 40.93
CA VAL A 790 25.87 14.66 41.37
C VAL A 790 25.09 14.14 42.56
N VAL A 791 24.49 12.96 42.42
CA VAL A 791 23.42 12.47 43.29
C VAL A 791 23.86 11.25 44.08
N TRP A 792 23.43 11.23 45.34
CA TRP A 792 23.67 10.15 46.28
C TRP A 792 22.38 9.80 47.02
N ASP A 793 21.92 8.56 46.90
CA ASP A 793 20.64 8.19 47.49
C ASP A 793 20.64 6.88 48.30
N HIS A 794 20.08 6.96 49.51
CA HIS A 794 19.87 5.85 50.44
C HIS A 794 21.04 4.86 50.61
N SER A 795 22.29 5.34 50.61
CA SER A 795 23.48 4.49 50.78
C SER A 795 24.42 4.88 51.93
N SER A 796 25.04 3.89 52.58
CA SER A 796 26.25 4.08 53.39
C SER A 796 27.49 4.06 52.48
N GLY A 797 28.64 4.58 52.91
CA GLY A 797 29.88 4.63 52.11
C GLY A 797 30.35 6.05 51.75
N THR A 798 31.21 6.17 50.73
CA THR A 798 31.75 7.43 50.21
C THR A 798 31.84 7.40 48.68
N ALA A 799 31.44 8.49 48.01
CA ALA A 799 31.71 8.73 46.60
C ALA A 799 32.51 10.01 46.40
N TRP A 800 33.34 10.02 45.36
CA TRP A 800 34.00 11.21 44.84
C TRP A 800 33.59 11.42 43.38
N PHE A 801 33.44 12.68 42.97
CA PHE A 801 33.11 13.10 41.62
C PHE A 801 34.12 14.14 41.12
N ASP A 802 34.57 13.99 39.89
CA ASP A 802 35.54 14.87 39.25
C ASP A 802 35.31 14.94 37.73
N ASP A 803 35.92 15.92 37.07
CA ASP A 803 35.90 16.12 35.61
C ASP A 803 34.52 15.95 34.99
N VAL A 804 33.52 16.68 35.50
CA VAL A 804 32.17 16.62 34.95
C VAL A 804 32.12 17.35 33.59
N SER A 805 31.22 16.92 32.71
CA SER A 805 31.10 17.51 31.38
C SER A 805 29.65 17.60 30.93
N LEU A 806 29.33 18.66 30.21
CA LEU A 806 28.14 18.81 29.38
C LEU A 806 28.55 19.52 28.09
N THR A 807 28.71 18.78 27.01
CA THR A 807 29.09 19.30 25.69
C THR A 807 28.06 18.87 24.66
N ALA A 808 27.99 19.55 23.52
CA ALA A 808 27.24 19.01 22.39
C ALA A 808 27.75 17.61 22.04
N TYR A 809 26.84 16.72 21.65
CA TYR A 809 27.21 15.40 21.18
C TYR A 809 27.72 15.50 19.74
N ILE A 810 28.89 14.92 19.51
CA ILE A 810 29.43 14.70 18.17
C ILE A 810 29.36 13.19 17.97
N PRO A 811 28.49 12.69 17.08
CA PRO A 811 28.44 11.27 16.79
C PRO A 811 29.77 10.81 16.19
N PRO A 812 30.18 9.56 16.45
CA PRO A 812 31.26 8.97 15.69
C PRO A 812 30.84 8.92 14.22
N GLN A 813 31.58 9.59 13.34
CA GLN A 813 31.31 9.62 11.90
C GLN A 813 31.23 8.19 11.36
N ILE A 814 30.16 7.86 10.61
CA ILE A 814 30.01 6.56 9.94
C ILE A 814 30.93 6.56 8.71
N GLU A 815 32.21 6.29 8.95
CA GLU A 815 33.24 6.29 7.91
C GLU A 815 32.91 5.21 6.87
N ASN A 816 32.80 5.59 5.58
CA ASN A 816 32.86 4.61 4.52
C ASN A 816 34.24 3.94 4.61
N LEU A 817 34.25 2.65 4.95
CA LEU A 817 35.48 1.92 5.16
C LEU A 817 36.23 1.67 3.83
N ILE A 818 35.59 1.93 2.69
CA ILE A 818 36.21 1.90 1.37
C ILE A 818 36.97 3.21 1.09
N ARG A 819 38.24 3.08 0.74
CA ARG A 819 39.06 4.20 0.28
C ARG A 819 38.94 4.39 -1.22
N ASN A 820 38.90 5.63 -1.67
CA ASN A 820 38.73 5.98 -3.09
C ASN A 820 37.57 5.19 -3.74
N PRO A 821 36.34 5.34 -3.20
CA PRO A 821 35.18 4.56 -3.61
C PRO A 821 34.67 4.90 -5.02
N SER A 822 34.93 6.12 -5.50
CA SER A 822 34.53 6.66 -6.81
C SER A 822 35.59 6.52 -7.90
N PHE A 823 36.78 5.99 -7.57
CA PHE A 823 37.92 5.89 -8.50
C PHE A 823 38.44 7.24 -9.05
N GLU A 824 38.03 8.38 -8.49
CA GLU A 824 38.51 9.71 -8.89
C GLU A 824 40.03 9.88 -8.66
N GLU A 825 40.60 9.17 -7.68
CA GLU A 825 42.05 9.09 -7.47
C GLU A 825 42.71 7.95 -8.28
N GLY A 826 42.02 7.48 -9.33
CA GLY A 826 42.40 6.34 -10.14
C GLY A 826 42.25 5.02 -9.39
N LEU A 827 43.21 4.11 -9.54
CA LEU A 827 43.22 2.83 -8.82
C LEU A 827 44.05 2.87 -7.53
N THR A 828 44.27 4.05 -6.97
CA THR A 828 44.89 4.19 -5.65
C THR A 828 44.03 3.42 -4.63
N TYR A 829 44.66 2.59 -3.80
CA TYR A 829 44.05 1.62 -2.85
C TYR A 829 43.40 0.37 -3.46
N TRP A 830 43.28 0.28 -4.78
CA TRP A 830 42.72 -0.87 -5.47
C TRP A 830 43.82 -1.69 -6.16
N SER A 831 43.71 -3.01 -6.12
CA SER A 831 44.64 -3.93 -6.77
C SER A 831 43.90 -4.84 -7.73
N LYS A 832 44.43 -5.04 -8.94
CA LYS A 832 43.86 -5.98 -9.91
C LYS A 832 44.33 -7.41 -9.59
N GLY A 833 43.44 -8.38 -9.69
CA GLY A 833 43.73 -9.80 -9.52
C GLY A 833 43.10 -10.67 -10.62
N GLY A 834 43.74 -11.82 -10.88
CA GLY A 834 43.34 -12.80 -11.90
C GLY A 834 43.75 -12.46 -13.35
N SER A 835 43.23 -13.21 -14.31
CA SER A 835 43.77 -13.28 -15.69
C SER A 835 43.00 -12.51 -16.78
N GLY A 836 41.96 -11.74 -16.44
CA GLY A 836 41.12 -11.01 -17.41
C GLY A 836 41.46 -9.51 -17.58
N VAL A 837 40.68 -8.81 -18.42
CA VAL A 837 40.92 -7.42 -18.85
C VAL A 837 40.00 -6.44 -18.09
N GLY A 838 40.55 -5.69 -17.13
CA GLY A 838 39.87 -4.57 -16.47
C GLY A 838 40.75 -3.32 -16.40
N GLN A 839 40.16 -2.14 -16.57
CA GLN A 839 40.84 -0.86 -16.65
C GLN A 839 39.99 0.27 -16.08
N LEU A 840 40.64 1.34 -15.64
CA LEU A 840 39.97 2.59 -15.31
C LEU A 840 39.37 3.18 -16.59
N ASP A 841 38.08 3.47 -16.59
CA ASP A 841 37.41 4.29 -17.61
C ASP A 841 37.47 5.74 -17.13
N THR A 842 37.99 6.63 -17.98
CA THR A 842 38.20 8.06 -17.68
C THR A 842 37.46 8.93 -18.70
N THR A 843 36.52 8.34 -19.45
CA THR A 843 35.81 9.03 -20.52
C THR A 843 34.73 9.98 -20.01
N GLY A 844 34.36 9.90 -18.72
CA GLY A 844 33.24 10.62 -18.11
C GLY A 844 31.84 10.20 -18.61
N LEU A 845 31.75 9.39 -19.68
CA LEU A 845 30.48 8.95 -20.26
C LEU A 845 29.90 7.70 -19.57
N ASN A 846 30.74 7.00 -18.82
CA ASN A 846 30.40 5.80 -18.07
C ASN A 846 30.97 5.90 -16.66
N ALA A 847 30.76 7.04 -15.99
CA ALA A 847 30.89 7.20 -14.55
C ALA A 847 29.49 7.39 -13.97
N TYR A 848 29.25 6.90 -12.76
CA TYR A 848 28.03 7.20 -11.99
C TYR A 848 28.20 8.57 -11.34
N GLU A 849 29.37 8.81 -10.74
CA GLU A 849 29.74 10.09 -10.15
C GLU A 849 31.15 10.47 -10.60
N GLY A 850 31.41 11.78 -10.74
CA GLY A 850 32.71 12.26 -11.18
C GLY A 850 33.01 11.94 -12.65
N ALA A 851 34.28 11.64 -12.94
CA ALA A 851 34.78 11.44 -14.30
C ALA A 851 35.29 10.02 -14.55
N ASN A 852 35.51 9.24 -13.50
CA ASN A 852 36.17 7.95 -13.54
C ASN A 852 35.24 6.82 -13.08
N SER A 853 35.47 5.63 -13.61
CA SER A 853 34.87 4.41 -13.07
C SER A 853 35.77 3.22 -13.39
N TYR A 854 35.49 2.05 -12.83
CA TYR A 854 36.24 0.84 -13.17
C TYR A 854 35.50 -0.03 -14.17
N LYS A 855 36.07 -0.24 -15.37
CA LYS A 855 35.53 -1.09 -16.42
C LYS A 855 36.18 -2.47 -16.44
N THR A 856 35.38 -3.52 -16.63
CA THR A 856 35.80 -4.89 -16.95
C THR A 856 35.24 -5.31 -18.30
N ILE A 857 36.00 -6.13 -19.06
CA ILE A 857 35.64 -6.62 -20.40
C ILE A 857 35.60 -8.15 -20.34
N GLY A 858 34.49 -8.75 -20.77
CA GLY A 858 34.28 -10.20 -20.79
C GLY A 858 35.34 -10.93 -21.63
N SER A 859 36.31 -11.55 -20.97
CA SER A 859 37.33 -12.39 -21.62
C SER A 859 37.85 -13.51 -20.70
N GLY A 860 36.95 -14.25 -20.06
CA GLY A 860 37.25 -15.48 -19.34
C GLY A 860 37.44 -15.32 -17.83
N ALA A 861 37.05 -16.36 -17.10
CA ALA A 861 36.93 -16.40 -15.64
C ALA A 861 38.16 -15.81 -14.92
N GLY A 862 37.93 -14.74 -14.14
CA GLY A 862 38.80 -14.43 -13.01
C GLY A 862 39.31 -13.01 -12.85
N ALA A 863 38.98 -12.02 -13.70
CA ALA A 863 39.38 -10.63 -13.41
C ALA A 863 38.56 -10.02 -12.28
N TYR A 864 39.22 -9.69 -11.18
CA TYR A 864 38.61 -8.95 -10.08
C TYR A 864 39.45 -7.72 -9.72
N LEU A 865 38.78 -6.68 -9.25
CA LEU A 865 39.39 -5.55 -8.57
C LEU A 865 39.18 -5.74 -7.07
N GLN A 866 40.24 -5.69 -6.30
CA GLN A 866 40.19 -5.92 -4.86
C GLN A 866 40.71 -4.74 -4.06
N GLN A 867 40.10 -4.49 -2.91
CA GLN A 867 40.58 -3.58 -1.89
C GLN A 867 40.78 -4.39 -0.61
N GLY A 868 42.04 -4.56 -0.20
CA GLY A 868 42.41 -5.44 0.92
C GLY A 868 43.64 -6.32 0.73
N THR A 869 44.68 -5.87 -0.01
CA THR A 869 45.96 -6.59 -0.12
C THR A 869 47.09 -5.86 0.61
N GLY A 870 47.88 -6.56 1.42
CA GLY A 870 48.97 -5.97 2.21
C GLY A 870 48.46 -5.30 3.50
N ASN A 871 48.89 -4.07 3.79
CA ASN A 871 48.55 -3.33 5.01
C ASN A 871 47.13 -2.70 5.03
N PHE A 872 46.26 -3.05 4.08
CA PHE A 872 44.97 -2.40 3.87
C PHE A 872 43.79 -3.37 4.01
N TYR A 873 43.94 -4.44 4.81
CA TYR A 873 42.78 -5.25 5.18
C TYR A 873 41.72 -4.37 5.85
N GLN A 874 40.45 -4.62 5.54
CA GLN A 874 39.38 -3.93 6.23
C GLN A 874 39.38 -4.39 7.69
N ASN A 875 39.55 -3.47 8.64
CA ASN A 875 39.53 -3.79 10.06
C ASN A 875 38.08 -3.72 10.55
N LEU A 876 37.31 -4.75 10.22
CA LEU A 876 35.92 -4.86 10.68
C LEU A 876 35.86 -5.41 12.11
N GLU A 877 34.82 -5.02 12.84
CA GLU A 877 34.54 -5.57 14.16
C GLU A 877 34.06 -7.02 14.03
N PRO A 878 34.49 -7.95 14.91
CA PRO A 878 33.92 -9.29 14.98
C PRO A 878 32.44 -9.29 15.37
N ASP A 879 31.70 -10.30 14.92
CA ASP A 879 30.27 -10.47 15.19
C ASP A 879 29.39 -9.25 14.85
N THR A 880 29.82 -8.47 13.87
CA THR A 880 29.21 -7.18 13.50
C THR A 880 28.68 -7.22 12.08
N THR A 881 27.51 -6.64 11.86
CA THR A 881 26.87 -6.57 10.55
C THR A 881 27.38 -5.36 9.78
N TYR A 882 27.69 -5.56 8.51
CA TYR A 882 28.14 -4.54 7.58
C TYR A 882 27.31 -4.60 6.29
N ILE A 883 27.16 -3.46 5.64
CA ILE A 883 26.48 -3.31 4.34
C ILE A 883 27.55 -2.93 3.31
N ILE A 884 27.56 -3.62 2.17
CA ILE A 884 28.36 -3.28 0.99
C ILE A 884 27.40 -2.84 -0.11
N SER A 885 27.69 -1.71 -0.76
CA SER A 885 27.01 -1.30 -1.99
C SER A 885 28.01 -0.89 -3.08
N CYS A 886 27.54 -0.85 -4.33
CA CYS A 886 28.30 -0.41 -5.49
C CYS A 886 27.34 -0.13 -6.65
N TRP A 887 27.59 0.94 -7.39
CA TRP A 887 26.89 1.22 -8.63
C TRP A 887 27.52 0.44 -9.78
N VAL A 888 26.68 -0.22 -10.59
CA VAL A 888 27.10 -1.06 -11.71
C VAL A 888 26.33 -0.74 -12.98
N LYS A 889 27.05 -0.69 -14.10
CA LYS A 889 26.47 -0.57 -15.45
C LYS A 889 26.98 -1.72 -16.30
N LEU A 890 26.11 -2.32 -17.10
CA LEU A 890 26.35 -3.44 -17.99
C LEU A 890 26.03 -3.06 -19.45
N ASP A 891 26.72 -3.67 -20.40
CA ASP A 891 26.49 -3.44 -21.84
C ASP A 891 26.87 -4.67 -22.67
N ASN A 892 26.06 -4.99 -23.68
CA ASN A 892 26.31 -6.01 -24.71
C ASN A 892 26.49 -7.43 -24.15
N ILE A 893 25.56 -7.87 -23.29
CA ILE A 893 25.58 -9.22 -22.70
C ILE A 893 24.82 -10.20 -23.60
N SER A 894 25.45 -11.33 -23.96
CA SER A 894 24.81 -12.40 -24.75
C SER A 894 24.99 -13.77 -24.09
N ALA A 895 23.87 -14.49 -23.92
CA ALA A 895 23.73 -15.92 -23.58
C ALA A 895 23.51 -16.27 -22.07
N PRO A 896 22.93 -17.46 -21.76
CA PRO A 896 21.74 -17.64 -20.91
C PRO A 896 22.05 -18.31 -19.55
N ASP A 897 23.32 -18.34 -19.14
CA ASP A 897 23.80 -19.11 -17.99
C ASP A 897 24.13 -18.19 -16.80
N ASN A 898 23.07 -17.68 -16.16
CA ASN A 898 22.81 -17.33 -14.75
C ASN A 898 23.88 -16.97 -13.67
N GLU A 899 25.17 -16.71 -13.93
CA GLU A 899 26.07 -16.13 -12.89
C GLU A 899 27.16 -15.21 -13.48
N GLY A 900 26.95 -13.87 -13.52
CA GLY A 900 27.89 -12.94 -14.18
C GLY A 900 28.59 -11.91 -13.29
N LEU A 901 27.86 -11.18 -12.44
CA LEU A 901 28.41 -10.13 -11.57
C LEU A 901 28.61 -10.65 -10.15
N ARG A 902 29.80 -10.42 -9.58
CA ARG A 902 30.09 -10.74 -8.18
C ARG A 902 30.70 -9.56 -7.46
N ILE A 903 30.03 -9.14 -6.41
CA ILE A 903 30.59 -8.29 -5.35
C ILE A 903 30.66 -9.17 -4.11
N ARG A 904 31.85 -9.31 -3.55
CA ARG A 904 32.06 -10.25 -2.44
C ARG A 904 33.00 -9.70 -1.39
N PHE A 905 32.67 -10.00 -0.14
CA PHE A 905 33.60 -9.86 0.95
C PHE A 905 34.23 -11.22 1.25
N VAL A 906 35.56 -11.26 1.32
CA VAL A 906 36.33 -12.47 1.60
C VAL A 906 37.00 -12.30 2.96
N GLN A 907 36.50 -13.00 3.98
CA GLN A 907 37.20 -13.16 5.25
C GLN A 907 38.37 -14.13 5.04
N LEU A 908 39.57 -13.78 5.52
CA LEU A 908 40.79 -14.53 5.25
C LEU A 908 41.29 -15.35 6.45
N SER A 909 40.87 -15.01 7.67
CA SER A 909 41.33 -15.66 8.90
C SER A 909 40.22 -15.70 9.96
N PRO A 910 40.07 -16.80 10.75
CA PRO A 910 40.88 -18.02 10.76
C PRO A 910 40.51 -19.09 9.70
N SER A 911 39.49 -18.82 8.88
CA SER A 911 39.13 -19.63 7.70
C SER A 911 38.74 -18.70 6.55
N VAL A 912 38.95 -19.14 5.30
CA VAL A 912 38.46 -18.40 4.14
C VAL A 912 36.94 -18.57 4.06
N ILE A 913 36.19 -17.55 4.48
CA ILE A 913 34.74 -17.48 4.33
C ILE A 913 34.46 -16.41 3.27
N VAL A 914 33.85 -16.83 2.16
CA VAL A 914 33.46 -15.94 1.08
C VAL A 914 31.98 -15.61 1.23
N TYR A 915 31.69 -14.35 1.50
CA TYR A 915 30.36 -13.79 1.43
C TYR A 915 30.19 -13.24 0.01
N SER A 916 29.72 -14.09 -0.92
CA SER A 916 29.54 -13.72 -2.33
C SER A 916 28.07 -13.66 -2.72
N THR A 917 27.69 -12.60 -3.42
CA THR A 917 26.42 -12.52 -4.15
C THR A 917 26.72 -12.67 -5.63
N GLY A 918 26.04 -13.61 -6.29
CA GLY A 918 25.90 -13.56 -7.73
C GLY A 918 24.65 -12.73 -8.04
N TRP A 919 24.81 -11.65 -8.79
CA TRP A 919 23.66 -10.88 -9.26
C TRP A 919 23.30 -11.36 -10.67
N GLN A 920 22.02 -11.71 -10.86
CA GLN A 920 21.44 -11.96 -12.18
C GLN A 920 20.97 -10.63 -12.74
N LEU A 921 21.79 -10.04 -13.60
CA LEU A 921 21.49 -8.75 -14.21
C LEU A 921 21.40 -8.95 -15.72
N GLY A 922 20.27 -8.53 -16.30
CA GLY A 922 20.13 -8.36 -17.74
C GLY A 922 21.02 -7.23 -18.24
N ASP A 923 21.09 -7.07 -19.58
CA ASP A 923 21.75 -5.90 -20.16
C ASP A 923 21.08 -4.62 -19.63
N THR A 924 21.82 -3.79 -18.90
CA THR A 924 21.32 -2.51 -18.42
C THR A 924 21.45 -1.51 -19.56
N ALA A 925 20.62 -1.62 -20.59
CA ALA A 925 20.70 -0.84 -21.83
C ALA A 925 20.86 0.68 -21.58
N GLY A 926 22.10 1.12 -21.35
CA GLY A 926 22.50 2.49 -21.03
C GLY A 926 22.54 2.93 -19.55
N GLY A 927 21.97 2.20 -18.58
CA GLY A 927 21.73 2.68 -17.20
C GLY A 927 22.66 2.11 -16.10
N TRP A 928 22.82 2.85 -14.99
CA TRP A 928 23.49 2.39 -13.77
C TRP A 928 22.46 1.85 -12.77
N ILE A 929 22.81 0.79 -12.05
CA ILE A 929 22.00 0.22 -10.96
C ILE A 929 22.86 0.07 -9.71
N GLU A 930 22.31 0.30 -8.52
CA GLU A 930 23.01 0.00 -7.28
C GLU A 930 22.80 -1.46 -6.90
N VAL A 931 23.88 -2.14 -6.51
CA VAL A 931 23.83 -3.51 -5.97
C VAL A 931 24.31 -3.50 -4.52
N THR A 932 23.41 -3.84 -3.60
CA THR A 932 23.64 -3.73 -2.15
C THR A 932 23.47 -5.08 -1.45
N ARG A 933 24.29 -5.35 -0.43
CA ARG A 933 24.15 -6.54 0.41
C ARG A 933 24.70 -6.36 1.82
N SER A 934 24.00 -6.91 2.80
CA SER A 934 24.51 -7.08 4.16
C SER A 934 25.24 -8.40 4.36
N PHE A 935 26.30 -8.39 5.17
CA PHE A 935 26.94 -9.59 5.69
C PHE A 935 27.34 -9.39 7.16
N LYS A 936 27.43 -10.48 7.91
CA LYS A 936 27.89 -10.46 9.30
C LYS A 936 29.27 -11.09 9.40
N THR A 937 30.22 -10.38 9.98
CA THR A 937 31.56 -10.92 10.26
C THR A 937 31.45 -12.06 11.27
N ALA A 938 32.30 -13.08 11.14
CA ALA A 938 32.33 -14.14 12.15
C ALA A 938 32.81 -13.59 13.50
N ALA A 939 32.39 -14.20 14.61
CA ALA A 939 32.82 -13.82 15.96
C ALA A 939 34.35 -13.92 16.19
N ASN A 940 35.06 -14.63 15.33
CA ASN A 940 36.52 -14.76 15.33
C ASN A 940 37.19 -14.02 14.15
N TYR A 941 36.51 -13.05 13.56
CA TYR A 941 37.04 -12.26 12.45
C TYR A 941 38.37 -11.57 12.81
N VAL A 942 39.32 -11.62 11.88
CA VAL A 942 40.64 -10.96 12.02
C VAL A 942 40.96 -10.07 10.84
N SER A 943 40.64 -10.49 9.61
CA SER A 943 40.92 -9.72 8.40
C SER A 943 40.06 -10.20 7.22
N GLY A 944 39.81 -9.30 6.27
CA GLY A 944 39.13 -9.59 5.03
C GLY A 944 39.38 -8.54 3.95
N ARG A 945 38.87 -8.81 2.74
CA ARG A 945 39.00 -7.94 1.57
C ARG A 945 37.69 -7.89 0.78
N LEU A 946 37.49 -6.82 0.03
CA LEU A 946 36.40 -6.66 -0.93
C LEU A 946 36.90 -6.99 -2.34
N ASP A 947 36.16 -7.80 -3.10
CA ASP A 947 36.40 -8.06 -4.52
C ASP A 947 35.18 -7.63 -5.38
N LEU A 948 35.44 -6.90 -6.47
CA LEU A 948 34.51 -6.60 -7.56
C LEU A 948 34.89 -7.44 -8.78
N GLN A 949 33.96 -8.23 -9.32
CA GLN A 949 34.28 -9.23 -10.34
C GLN A 949 33.16 -9.38 -11.37
N TRP A 950 33.57 -9.55 -12.63
CA TRP A 950 32.70 -9.93 -13.75
C TRP A 950 33.20 -11.25 -14.36
N GLU A 951 32.36 -12.29 -14.37
CA GLU A 951 32.73 -13.67 -14.73
C GLU A 951 32.18 -14.14 -16.09
N GLN A 952 31.50 -13.27 -16.85
CA GLN A 952 30.95 -13.64 -18.16
C GLN A 952 31.99 -13.69 -19.29
N THR A 953 31.66 -14.47 -20.33
CA THR A 953 32.49 -14.60 -21.54
C THR A 953 32.27 -13.48 -22.55
N THR A 954 31.19 -12.70 -22.43
CA THR A 954 30.84 -11.54 -23.27
C THR A 954 30.32 -10.36 -22.43
N GLY A 955 30.28 -9.15 -23.00
CA GLY A 955 29.78 -7.93 -22.35
C GLY A 955 30.82 -7.13 -21.55
N ASN A 956 30.47 -5.89 -21.24
CA ASN A 956 31.24 -4.97 -20.39
C ASN A 956 30.51 -4.74 -19.07
N ALA A 957 31.26 -4.54 -17.98
CA ALA A 957 30.70 -4.08 -16.70
C ALA A 957 31.53 -2.91 -16.14
N TRP A 958 30.88 -1.82 -15.76
CA TRP A 958 31.47 -0.69 -15.05
C TRP A 958 31.03 -0.70 -13.59
N PHE A 959 31.93 -0.29 -12.69
CA PHE A 959 31.72 -0.19 -11.25
C PHE A 959 32.08 1.21 -10.78
N ASP A 960 31.29 1.75 -9.87
CA ASP A 960 31.49 3.09 -9.30
C ASP A 960 30.86 3.20 -7.91
N MET A 961 31.26 4.22 -7.13
CA MET A 961 30.73 4.55 -5.80
C MET A 961 30.56 3.35 -4.87
N VAL A 962 31.69 2.70 -4.55
CA VAL A 962 31.71 1.50 -3.71
C VAL A 962 31.66 1.85 -2.22
N THR A 963 30.71 1.29 -1.47
CA THR A 963 30.59 1.55 -0.03
C THR A 963 30.74 0.28 0.81
N LEU A 964 31.29 0.42 2.01
CA LEU A 964 31.30 -0.58 3.07
C LEU A 964 31.11 0.15 4.40
N LYS A 965 29.93 -0.01 5.01
CA LYS A 965 29.56 0.70 6.23
C LYS A 965 29.11 -0.30 7.30
N LYS A 966 29.35 0.03 8.58
CA LYS A 966 28.78 -0.72 9.71
C LYS A 966 27.26 -0.52 9.68
N ALA A 967 26.49 -1.60 9.79
CA ALA A 967 25.05 -1.50 9.93
C ALA A 967 24.73 -0.98 11.34
N GLU A 968 23.80 -0.03 11.43
CA GLU A 968 23.31 0.51 12.72
C GLU A 968 22.43 -0.49 13.48
#